data_AF-A0A316VCU7-F1
#
_entry.id   AF-A0A316VCU7-F1
#
_cell.length_a   1.000
_cell.length_b   1.000
_cell.length_c   1.000
_cell.angle_alpha   90.00
_cell.angle_beta   90.00
_cell.angle_gamma   90.00
#
_symmetry.space_group_name_H-M   'P 1'
#
loop_
_entity.id
_entity.type
_entity.pdbx_description
1 polymer ?
#
loop_
_entity_poly.entity_id
_entity_poly.type
_entity_poly.pdbx_seq_one_letter_code
_entity_poly.pdbx_strand_id
1 'polypeptide(L)'
;MRACPIKRSYNIQRSGAFVRNLSRPRSSASLQRGGIRPATVVSQVPRPAVDRSFSMHATQPLYASPSADSHSVGNGDYLPKIELTPIESAICQLLDDACRWIEKHQPQPDPERSENAQVDYRDGWTCEARIAGGWVRDKLLGQASHDLDVSLSSLTGYVFALFLEAYLLSPEFLQSDLAQNSSSPFHAHSSETNQLVGHITKIAANPDQSKNLETATAIVAGLSLDFVNLRKEVYVGNSRIPIMTFGTALEDAERRDITINSLFYNVHTRLVEDFTGKGLSDMRDRIIRTPLEPQQTFLDDPLRVLRCVRFASRLGYIIDQEIFSCLKDERGAEIRLALSSKVSRERFGIEVNKMMLGPDPAGALALIEKMHLYDVVFGPPPGEIIRASKLGHEEVERAVLLLAAIRTIRDEHGIADIPFLSNIKDDEESQRLLYYSAALLPLRSAEWEEKKGKWQWAGACVILRGLKLAVRQTREPLICLWKSANILHRPTKEVFDPSNEQYRGRFIPSLGSNKISDRATRALLARHPELHRTDIGVTIELRLLWSLISDLTLDESLWSSSTPSAHEAEKALQSHIAESYYDFYRQLEEEGLLSRIDERVILDGKEILETLQVKPGALMSIITKQVEAWQFDRDLRNHSIEDAKTECKQWLRSEWDRGGIVPLDERAAKP
;
A
#
# COMPACT_ATOMS: atom_id res chain seq x y z
N MET A 1 19.75 -26.22 -52.77
CA MET A 1 21.07 -26.58 -52.23
C MET A 1 20.99 -26.58 -50.71
N ARG A 2 21.26 -27.76 -50.12
CA ARG A 2 21.78 -28.09 -48.75
C ARG A 2 21.19 -27.36 -47.53
N ALA A 3 20.83 -27.99 -46.42
CA ALA A 3 20.62 -29.38 -46.02
C ALA A 3 20.00 -29.32 -44.61
N CYS A 4 18.93 -30.08 -44.39
CA CYS A 4 18.49 -30.57 -43.07
C CYS A 4 19.42 -31.79 -42.70
N PRO A 5 19.20 -32.66 -41.67
CA PRO A 5 18.29 -32.65 -40.51
C PRO A 5 18.88 -33.39 -39.23
N ILE A 6 17.99 -33.81 -38.30
CA ILE A 6 18.03 -35.03 -37.43
C ILE A 6 18.66 -34.90 -36.02
N LYS A 7 17.94 -35.04 -34.89
CA LYS A 7 17.21 -36.19 -34.25
C LYS A 7 18.10 -37.07 -33.33
N ARG A 8 17.53 -37.34 -32.14
CA ARG A 8 17.62 -38.56 -31.28
C ARG A 8 18.69 -38.69 -30.17
N SER A 9 18.19 -38.60 -28.94
CA SER A 9 17.93 -39.69 -27.97
C SER A 9 19.06 -40.52 -27.30
N TYR A 10 18.79 -40.79 -26.01
CA TYR A 10 19.07 -41.98 -25.16
C TYR A 10 20.42 -42.16 -24.42
N ASN A 11 20.31 -42.22 -23.08
CA ASN A 11 20.72 -43.28 -22.12
C ASN A 11 21.14 -42.61 -20.78
N ILE A 12 20.80 -43.11 -19.59
CA ILE A 12 21.30 -44.32 -18.90
C ILE A 12 20.29 -44.63 -17.77
N GLN A 13 19.61 -45.78 -17.74
CA GLN A 13 19.99 -47.10 -17.18
C GLN A 13 19.80 -47.27 -15.66
N ARG A 14 19.10 -48.36 -15.32
CA ARG A 14 18.69 -48.88 -14.02
C ARG A 14 19.84 -49.52 -13.23
N SER A 15 19.73 -49.49 -11.90
CA SER A 15 20.06 -50.55 -10.92
C SER A 15 19.57 -50.05 -9.55
N GLY A 16 19.09 -50.81 -8.57
CA GLY A 16 19.01 -52.24 -8.29
C GLY A 16 18.85 -52.38 -6.77
N ALA A 17 17.84 -53.15 -6.34
CA ALA A 17 17.50 -53.66 -5.01
C ALA A 17 18.48 -53.49 -3.81
N PHE A 18 17.95 -53.31 -2.59
CA PHE A 18 17.89 -54.39 -1.57
C PHE A 18 17.05 -54.02 -0.33
N VAL A 19 16.61 -55.07 0.36
CA VAL A 19 15.53 -55.19 1.35
C VAL A 19 16.11 -55.23 2.79
N ARG A 20 15.37 -54.76 3.80
CA ARG A 20 15.01 -55.46 5.08
C ARG A 20 15.00 -54.59 6.36
N ASN A 21 13.81 -54.62 6.99
CA ASN A 21 13.53 -55.01 8.39
C ASN A 21 13.78 -54.11 9.62
N LEU A 22 12.82 -54.28 10.56
CA LEU A 22 12.89 -54.14 12.05
C LEU A 22 12.90 -52.70 12.61
N SER A 23 12.16 -52.29 13.65
CA SER A 23 11.29 -52.95 14.64
C SER A 23 10.39 -51.90 15.32
N ARG A 24 9.27 -52.35 15.91
CA ARG A 24 8.50 -51.60 16.94
C ARG A 24 9.32 -51.39 18.23
N PRO A 25 8.81 -50.58 19.17
CA PRO A 25 8.19 -51.20 20.34
C PRO A 25 6.81 -50.63 20.73
N ARG A 26 6.00 -51.49 21.35
CA ARG A 26 4.77 -51.22 22.12
C ARG A 26 5.08 -51.38 23.61
N SER A 27 4.37 -50.67 24.48
CA SER A 27 3.76 -51.17 25.74
C SER A 27 2.79 -50.07 26.25
N SER A 28 1.45 -50.27 26.26
CA SER A 28 0.58 -50.94 27.27
C SER A 28 0.67 -50.28 28.65
N ALA A 29 -0.38 -49.74 29.27
CA ALA A 29 -1.56 -50.41 29.87
C ALA A 29 -2.50 -49.28 30.43
N SER A 30 -3.76 -49.40 30.84
CA SER A 30 -4.74 -50.48 31.06
C SER A 30 -6.11 -49.81 31.37
N LEU A 31 -7.19 -50.56 31.12
CA LEU A 31 -8.59 -50.27 31.39
C LEU A 31 -8.94 -50.08 32.88
N GLN A 32 -10.07 -49.42 33.18
CA GLN A 32 -11.17 -50.05 33.93
C GLN A 32 -12.55 -49.41 33.64
N ARG A 33 -13.58 -50.26 33.73
CA ARG A 33 -15.00 -50.09 33.35
C ARG A 33 -15.89 -49.85 34.58
N GLY A 34 -17.11 -49.33 34.33
CA GLY A 34 -18.34 -49.55 35.11
C GLY A 34 -19.17 -48.27 35.18
N GLY A 35 -20.49 -48.21 34.96
CA GLY A 35 -21.56 -49.18 34.78
C GLY A 35 -22.86 -48.44 34.39
N ILE A 36 -23.91 -49.20 34.08
CA ILE A 36 -25.14 -48.82 33.33
C ILE A 36 -26.32 -48.56 34.30
N ARG A 37 -27.18 -47.51 34.15
CA ARG A 37 -28.62 -47.46 33.71
C ARG A 37 -29.48 -46.49 34.58
N PRO A 38 -30.75 -46.11 34.27
CA PRO A 38 -31.21 -45.10 33.29
C PRO A 38 -32.25 -44.07 33.85
N ALA A 39 -32.79 -43.21 32.95
CA ALA A 39 -34.13 -42.57 32.92
C ALA A 39 -34.23 -41.03 33.00
N THR A 40 -34.62 -40.45 31.85
CA THR A 40 -35.68 -39.44 31.60
C THR A 40 -35.75 -38.15 32.43
N VAL A 41 -35.63 -36.99 31.79
CA VAL A 41 -36.66 -35.92 31.67
C VAL A 41 -36.17 -34.84 30.67
N VAL A 42 -37.08 -34.41 29.82
CA VAL A 42 -36.97 -33.34 28.81
C VAL A 42 -36.90 -31.97 29.49
N SER A 43 -35.91 -31.14 29.16
CA SER A 43 -36.07 -29.66 29.24
C SER A 43 -35.13 -28.95 28.25
N GLN A 44 -35.68 -27.91 27.64
CA GLN A 44 -35.14 -27.06 26.58
C GLN A 44 -33.71 -26.57 26.85
N VAL A 45 -32.83 -26.68 25.85
CA VAL A 45 -31.49 -26.10 25.84
C VAL A 45 -31.57 -24.69 25.24
N PRO A 46 -31.15 -23.62 25.95
CA PRO A 46 -30.95 -22.31 25.34
C PRO A 46 -29.72 -22.32 24.43
N ARG A 47 -29.79 -21.59 23.32
CA ARG A 47 -28.67 -21.36 22.38
C ARG A 47 -27.40 -20.95 23.16
N PRO A 48 -26.22 -21.49 22.85
CA PRO A 48 -25.00 -21.04 23.51
C PRO A 48 -24.73 -19.59 23.11
N ALA A 49 -24.46 -18.76 24.12
CA ALA A 49 -23.98 -17.41 23.95
C ALA A 49 -22.72 -17.44 23.07
N VAL A 50 -22.74 -16.62 22.02
CA VAL A 50 -21.56 -16.37 21.19
C VAL A 50 -20.47 -15.81 22.10
N ASP A 51 -19.37 -16.54 22.19
CA ASP A 51 -18.18 -16.17 22.93
C ASP A 51 -17.65 -14.84 22.37
N ARG A 52 -17.88 -13.75 23.12
CA ARG A 52 -17.41 -12.38 22.82
C ARG A 52 -15.99 -12.17 23.35
N SER A 53 -15.11 -13.14 23.18
CA SER A 53 -13.67 -12.94 23.39
C SER A 53 -13.00 -12.60 22.06
N PHE A 54 -12.18 -11.55 22.05
CA PHE A 54 -11.47 -10.95 20.91
C PHE A 54 -12.23 -9.85 20.13
N SER A 55 -12.63 -8.81 20.85
CA SER A 55 -12.53 -7.43 20.33
C SER A 55 -11.14 -6.92 20.66
N MET A 56 -10.20 -7.00 19.72
CA MET A 56 -9.11 -6.02 19.75
C MET A 56 -9.79 -4.68 19.62
N HIS A 57 -9.75 -3.87 20.67
CA HIS A 57 -9.95 -2.43 20.54
C HIS A 57 -8.79 -1.91 19.69
N ALA A 58 -8.83 -2.19 18.39
CA ALA A 58 -8.38 -1.21 17.42
C ALA A 58 -9.11 0.07 17.81
N THR A 59 -8.34 1.08 18.16
CA THR A 59 -8.78 2.46 18.26
C THR A 59 -9.91 2.69 17.26
N GLN A 60 -11.05 3.16 17.74
CA GLN A 60 -12.13 3.63 16.87
C GLN A 60 -11.48 4.41 15.71
N PRO A 61 -11.87 4.16 14.45
CA PRO A 61 -11.28 4.85 13.33
C PRO A 61 -11.34 6.35 13.61
N LEU A 62 -10.18 7.02 13.54
CA LEU A 62 -10.04 8.48 13.63
C LEU A 62 -10.70 9.12 12.40
N TYR A 63 -12.02 9.02 12.31
CA TYR A 63 -12.79 10.15 11.84
C TYR A 63 -12.81 11.12 13.01
N ALA A 64 -12.31 12.33 12.80
CA ALA A 64 -12.79 13.46 13.57
C ALA A 64 -14.32 13.34 13.56
N SER A 65 -14.90 13.05 14.72
CA SER A 65 -16.34 13.15 14.88
C SER A 65 -16.68 14.58 14.43
N PRO A 66 -17.59 14.79 13.47
CA PRO A 66 -18.17 16.12 13.31
C PRO A 66 -18.63 16.52 14.70
N SER A 67 -18.24 17.72 15.13
CA SER A 67 -18.64 18.33 16.39
C SER A 67 -20.06 17.90 16.76
N ALA A 68 -20.19 17.37 17.99
CA ALA A 68 -21.44 16.91 18.56
C ALA A 68 -22.39 18.08 18.82
N ASP A 69 -22.89 18.69 17.74
CA ASP A 69 -24.18 19.37 17.76
C ASP A 69 -25.23 18.29 17.55
N SER A 70 -25.78 17.87 18.69
CA SER A 70 -26.84 16.90 18.82
C SER A 70 -28.10 17.35 18.10
N HIS A 71 -28.28 16.93 16.86
CA HIS A 71 -29.60 16.54 16.39
C HIS A 71 -29.79 15.06 16.70
N SER A 72 -30.61 14.78 17.71
CA SER A 72 -31.12 13.45 18.02
C SER A 72 -31.85 12.89 16.80
N VAL A 73 -31.17 12.10 15.97
CA VAL A 73 -31.80 11.31 14.93
C VAL A 73 -32.21 9.99 15.56
N GLY A 74 -33.52 9.79 15.66
CA GLY A 74 -34.12 8.61 16.28
C GLY A 74 -33.81 7.30 15.54
N ASN A 75 -34.01 6.19 16.24
CA ASN A 75 -34.16 4.84 15.67
C ASN A 75 -34.97 4.89 14.37
N GLY A 76 -34.31 4.62 13.24
CA GLY A 76 -34.93 4.53 11.91
C GLY A 76 -34.17 3.57 11.02
N ASP A 77 -34.78 2.42 10.72
CA ASP A 77 -34.27 1.21 10.04
C ASP A 77 -33.90 1.32 8.55
N TYR A 78 -33.62 2.52 8.02
CA TYR A 78 -33.43 2.71 6.58
C TYR A 78 -32.06 3.33 6.25
N LEU A 79 -31.34 2.71 5.31
CA LEU A 79 -30.25 3.37 4.60
C LEU A 79 -30.81 4.63 3.92
N PRO A 80 -30.03 5.73 3.85
CA PRO A 80 -30.50 6.95 3.20
C PRO A 80 -30.85 6.66 1.74
N LYS A 81 -31.90 7.30 1.24
CA LYS A 81 -32.14 7.31 -0.21
C LYS A 81 -31.00 8.09 -0.87
N ILE A 82 -30.58 7.67 -2.05
CA ILE A 82 -29.57 8.41 -2.82
C ILE A 82 -30.14 9.79 -3.16
N GLU A 83 -29.49 10.83 -2.65
CA GLU A 83 -29.76 12.20 -3.03
C GLU A 83 -28.81 12.62 -4.16
N LEU A 84 -29.38 12.96 -5.31
CA LEU A 84 -28.62 13.42 -6.47
C LEU A 84 -28.35 14.91 -6.34
N THR A 85 -27.11 15.32 -6.63
CA THR A 85 -26.80 16.72 -6.92
C THR A 85 -27.54 17.16 -8.20
N PRO A 86 -27.70 18.47 -8.44
CA PRO A 86 -28.31 18.96 -9.67
C PRO A 86 -27.65 18.41 -10.94
N ILE A 87 -26.31 18.30 -10.94
CA ILE A 87 -25.54 17.74 -12.06
C ILE A 87 -25.81 16.25 -12.22
N GLU A 88 -25.72 15.47 -11.14
CA GLU A 88 -26.01 14.02 -11.19
C GLU A 88 -27.45 13.76 -11.63
N SER A 89 -28.42 14.56 -11.17
CA SER A 89 -29.82 14.48 -11.59
C SER A 89 -29.98 14.75 -13.08
N ALA A 90 -29.29 15.77 -13.61
CA ALA A 90 -29.31 16.09 -15.03
C ALA A 90 -28.68 14.97 -15.88
N ILE A 91 -27.56 14.38 -15.43
CA ILE A 91 -26.93 13.24 -16.10
C ILE A 91 -27.83 12.02 -16.08
N CYS A 92 -28.43 11.73 -14.92
CA CYS A 92 -29.38 10.65 -14.75
C CYS A 92 -30.59 10.84 -15.70
N GLN A 93 -31.06 12.06 -15.92
CA GLN A 93 -32.10 12.38 -16.90
C GLN A 93 -31.62 12.19 -18.35
N LEU A 94 -30.43 12.69 -18.66
CA LEU A 94 -29.81 12.55 -19.98
C LEU A 94 -29.69 11.08 -20.40
N LEU A 95 -29.23 10.22 -19.49
CA LEU A 95 -29.08 8.78 -19.76
C LEU A 95 -30.43 8.09 -19.98
N ASP A 96 -31.45 8.43 -19.19
CA ASP A 96 -32.81 7.88 -19.36
C ASP A 96 -33.41 8.31 -20.71
N ASP A 97 -33.30 9.59 -21.07
CA ASP A 97 -33.82 10.10 -22.33
C ASP A 97 -33.08 9.52 -23.55
N ALA A 98 -31.75 9.35 -23.46
CA ALA A 98 -30.96 8.71 -24.49
C ALA A 98 -31.38 7.25 -24.70
N CYS A 99 -31.55 6.46 -23.63
CA CYS A 99 -32.05 5.10 -23.71
C CYS A 99 -33.41 5.02 -24.41
N ARG A 100 -34.37 5.88 -24.04
CA ARG A 100 -35.69 5.94 -24.68
C ARG A 100 -35.61 6.36 -26.15
N TRP A 101 -34.72 7.29 -26.48
CA TRP A 101 -34.50 7.71 -27.86
C TRP A 101 -33.94 6.57 -28.71
N ILE A 102 -32.99 5.79 -28.18
CA ILE A 102 -32.42 4.62 -28.84
C ILE A 102 -33.49 3.54 -29.07
N GLU A 103 -34.30 3.22 -28.05
CA GLU A 103 -35.39 2.25 -28.19
C GLU A 103 -36.41 2.65 -29.26
N LYS A 104 -36.74 3.95 -29.33
CA LYS A 104 -37.70 4.49 -30.30
C LYS A 104 -37.17 4.50 -31.73
N HIS A 105 -35.92 4.91 -31.93
CA HIS A 105 -35.37 5.16 -33.27
C HIS A 105 -34.53 4.02 -33.82
N GLN A 106 -34.09 3.09 -32.98
CA GLN A 106 -33.28 1.93 -33.34
C GLN A 106 -32.12 2.28 -34.29
N PRO A 107 -31.26 3.26 -33.93
CA PRO A 107 -30.17 3.71 -34.79
C PRO A 107 -29.16 2.58 -35.06
N GLN A 108 -28.44 2.67 -36.18
CA GLN A 108 -27.29 1.80 -36.44
C GLN A 108 -26.00 2.63 -36.31
N PRO A 109 -24.91 2.07 -35.76
CA PRO A 109 -23.66 2.79 -35.65
C PRO A 109 -23.08 3.02 -37.06
N ASP A 110 -22.42 4.16 -37.25
CA ASP A 110 -21.77 4.50 -38.51
C ASP A 110 -20.64 3.48 -38.81
N PRO A 111 -20.69 2.76 -39.94
CA PRO A 111 -19.68 1.78 -40.32
C PRO A 111 -18.25 2.35 -40.39
N GLU A 112 -18.09 3.65 -40.65
CA GLU A 112 -16.78 4.31 -40.69
C GLU A 112 -16.20 4.57 -39.29
N ARG A 113 -17.06 4.69 -38.27
CA ARG A 113 -16.67 4.96 -36.88
C ARG A 113 -16.58 3.70 -36.03
N SER A 114 -17.19 2.60 -36.46
CA SER A 114 -17.20 1.32 -35.74
C SER A 114 -17.14 0.15 -36.72
N GLU A 115 -15.93 -0.34 -37.02
CA GLU A 115 -15.76 -1.48 -37.94
C GLU A 115 -16.50 -2.72 -37.42
N ASN A 116 -17.52 -3.16 -38.16
CA ASN A 116 -18.31 -4.37 -37.92
C ASN A 116 -19.26 -4.35 -36.68
N ALA A 117 -19.52 -3.20 -36.06
CA ALA A 117 -20.58 -3.12 -35.05
C ALA A 117 -21.95 -3.02 -35.72
N GLN A 118 -22.85 -3.96 -35.43
CA GLN A 118 -24.25 -3.90 -35.85
C GLN A 118 -25.12 -4.23 -34.65
N VAL A 119 -26.19 -3.45 -34.44
CA VAL A 119 -27.12 -3.69 -33.33
C VAL A 119 -28.30 -4.50 -33.86
N ASP A 120 -28.50 -5.70 -33.29
CA ASP A 120 -29.62 -6.59 -33.60
C ASP A 120 -30.83 -6.25 -32.70
N TYR A 121 -31.71 -5.40 -33.21
CA TYR A 121 -32.95 -5.01 -32.54
C TYR A 121 -34.01 -6.11 -32.70
N ARG A 122 -34.21 -6.92 -31.65
CA ARG A 122 -35.22 -7.98 -31.61
C ARG A 122 -36.54 -7.47 -31.06
N ASP A 123 -37.61 -8.25 -31.27
CA ASP A 123 -38.91 -7.95 -30.65
C ASP A 123 -38.78 -7.88 -29.11
N GLY A 124 -39.24 -6.77 -28.52
CA GLY A 124 -39.12 -6.51 -27.09
C GLY A 124 -37.73 -6.07 -26.62
N TRP A 125 -36.85 -5.64 -27.53
CA TRP A 125 -35.53 -5.10 -27.19
C TRP A 125 -35.64 -3.81 -26.37
N THR A 126 -34.83 -3.70 -25.33
CA THR A 126 -34.78 -2.55 -24.42
C THR A 126 -33.33 -2.11 -24.17
N CYS A 127 -33.16 -0.81 -23.94
CA CYS A 127 -31.90 -0.18 -23.57
C CYS A 127 -32.02 0.34 -22.14
N GLU A 128 -31.37 -0.32 -21.19
CA GLU A 128 -31.38 0.10 -19.80
C GLU A 128 -29.98 0.51 -19.34
N ALA A 129 -29.91 1.62 -18.62
CA ALA A 129 -28.71 2.12 -17.98
C ALA A 129 -28.83 2.07 -16.45
N ARG A 130 -27.74 1.66 -15.80
CA ARG A 130 -27.61 1.65 -14.33
C ARG A 130 -26.27 2.24 -13.95
N ILE A 131 -26.20 3.02 -12.89
CA ILE A 131 -24.92 3.39 -12.28
C ILE A 131 -24.55 2.30 -11.29
N ALA A 132 -23.36 1.71 -11.37
CA ALA A 132 -23.00 0.54 -10.60
C ALA A 132 -21.87 0.78 -9.60
N GLY A 133 -21.84 -0.03 -8.54
CA GLY A 133 -20.66 -0.23 -7.70
C GLY A 133 -20.28 0.95 -6.80
N GLY A 134 -19.05 1.45 -6.96
CA GLY A 134 -18.42 2.34 -5.98
C GLY A 134 -19.20 3.63 -5.74
N TRP A 135 -19.74 4.23 -6.80
CA TRP A 135 -20.57 5.42 -6.72
C TRP A 135 -21.82 5.19 -5.86
N VAL A 136 -22.56 4.09 -6.10
CA VAL A 136 -23.78 3.76 -5.35
C VAL A 136 -23.46 3.58 -3.86
N ARG A 137 -22.40 2.84 -3.54
CA ARG A 137 -21.93 2.64 -2.17
C ARG A 137 -21.58 3.97 -1.50
N ASP A 138 -20.75 4.79 -2.16
CA ASP A 138 -20.24 6.03 -1.58
C ASP A 138 -21.39 7.04 -1.36
N LYS A 139 -22.35 7.14 -2.29
CA LYS A 139 -23.56 7.96 -2.11
C LYS A 139 -24.43 7.51 -0.95
N LEU A 140 -24.63 6.21 -0.77
CA LEU A 140 -25.38 5.66 0.38
C LEU A 140 -24.65 5.90 1.71
N LEU A 141 -23.34 6.09 1.69
CA LEU A 141 -22.53 6.49 2.85
C LEU A 141 -22.41 8.02 3.04
N GLY A 142 -23.08 8.82 2.19
CA GLY A 142 -22.99 10.28 2.22
C GLY A 142 -21.64 10.83 1.75
N GLN A 143 -20.87 10.05 1.00
CA GLN A 143 -19.59 10.45 0.43
C GLN A 143 -19.74 10.95 -1.00
N ALA A 144 -18.92 11.93 -1.39
CA ALA A 144 -18.83 12.37 -2.77
C ALA A 144 -18.11 11.32 -3.63
N SER A 145 -18.54 11.21 -4.89
CA SER A 145 -17.89 10.38 -5.90
C SER A 145 -17.93 11.11 -7.24
N HIS A 146 -16.83 11.04 -8.00
CA HIS A 146 -16.64 11.78 -9.24
C HIS A 146 -16.60 10.89 -10.49
N ASP A 147 -16.56 9.57 -10.28
CA ASP A 147 -16.48 8.55 -11.33
C ASP A 147 -17.77 7.73 -11.32
N LEU A 148 -18.47 7.69 -12.46
CA LEU A 148 -19.74 6.98 -12.64
C LEU A 148 -19.55 5.80 -13.61
N ASP A 149 -19.61 4.58 -13.08
CA ASP A 149 -19.63 3.36 -13.90
C ASP A 149 -21.06 3.09 -14.40
N VAL A 150 -21.35 3.44 -15.66
CA VAL A 150 -22.65 3.23 -16.31
C VAL A 150 -22.70 1.85 -16.96
N SER A 151 -23.47 0.95 -16.36
CA SER A 151 -23.74 -0.41 -16.82
C SER A 151 -24.95 -0.47 -17.76
N LEU A 152 -24.74 -1.04 -18.95
CA LEU A 152 -25.72 -1.07 -20.05
C LEU A 152 -26.23 -2.50 -20.30
N SER A 153 -27.55 -2.67 -20.50
CA SER A 153 -28.16 -4.00 -20.69
C SER A 153 -27.86 -4.66 -22.03
N SER A 154 -27.88 -3.88 -23.11
CA SER A 154 -28.01 -4.43 -24.47
C SER A 154 -27.01 -3.86 -25.48
N LEU A 155 -26.16 -2.91 -25.06
CA LEU A 155 -25.20 -2.23 -25.93
C LEU A 155 -23.78 -2.29 -25.37
N THR A 156 -22.78 -2.25 -26.25
CA THR A 156 -21.40 -1.98 -25.84
C THR A 156 -21.27 -0.52 -25.42
N GLY A 157 -20.27 -0.23 -24.58
CA GLY A 157 -20.06 1.13 -24.09
C GLY A 157 -19.78 2.11 -25.23
N TYR A 158 -19.01 1.67 -26.23
CA TYR A 158 -18.70 2.48 -27.42
C TYR A 158 -19.93 2.78 -28.28
N VAL A 159 -20.74 1.76 -28.61
CA VAL A 159 -21.95 1.97 -29.43
C VAL A 159 -22.94 2.88 -28.71
N PHE A 160 -23.13 2.70 -27.40
CA PHE A 160 -23.98 3.61 -26.62
C PHE A 160 -23.46 5.05 -26.65
N ALA A 161 -22.14 5.26 -26.52
CA ALA A 161 -21.55 6.59 -26.60
C ALA A 161 -21.81 7.28 -27.95
N LEU A 162 -21.73 6.54 -29.08
CA LEU A 162 -22.08 7.05 -30.41
C LEU A 162 -23.57 7.44 -30.50
N PHE A 163 -24.46 6.64 -29.92
CA PHE A 163 -25.90 6.95 -29.93
C PHE A 163 -26.26 8.09 -28.98
N LEU A 164 -25.56 8.22 -27.86
CA LEU A 164 -25.70 9.36 -26.96
C LEU A 164 -25.29 10.66 -27.68
N GLU A 165 -24.19 10.64 -28.44
CA GLU A 165 -23.80 11.77 -29.29
C GLU A 165 -24.88 12.10 -30.33
N ALA A 166 -25.43 11.09 -31.01
CA ALA A 166 -26.52 11.27 -31.97
C ALA A 166 -27.79 11.85 -31.32
N TYR A 167 -28.16 11.39 -30.12
CA TYR A 167 -29.28 11.92 -29.37
C TYR A 167 -29.07 13.39 -29.01
N LEU A 168 -27.89 13.77 -28.52
CA LEU A 168 -27.56 15.17 -28.18
C LEU A 168 -27.64 16.12 -29.39
N LEU A 169 -27.48 15.60 -30.61
CA LEU A 169 -27.62 16.35 -31.86
C LEU A 169 -29.06 16.33 -32.43
N SER A 170 -29.96 15.56 -31.83
CA SER A 170 -31.32 15.38 -32.33
C SER A 170 -32.23 16.58 -32.02
N PRO A 171 -33.24 16.85 -32.87
CA PRO A 171 -34.29 17.82 -32.55
C PRO A 171 -35.00 17.53 -31.23
N GLU A 172 -35.16 16.25 -30.87
CA GLU A 172 -35.78 15.80 -29.62
C GLU A 172 -34.99 16.28 -28.40
N PHE A 173 -33.67 16.16 -28.40
CA PHE A 173 -32.85 16.68 -27.31
C PHE A 173 -32.91 18.20 -27.25
N LEU A 174 -32.79 18.89 -28.39
CA LEU A 174 -32.85 20.36 -28.44
C LEU A 174 -34.17 20.91 -27.90
N GLN A 175 -35.27 20.15 -27.99
CA GLN A 175 -36.58 20.51 -27.44
C GLN A 175 -36.82 20.03 -26.00
N SER A 176 -35.90 19.25 -25.43
CA SER A 176 -36.02 18.71 -24.07
C SER A 176 -35.86 19.78 -22.99
N ASP A 177 -36.39 19.51 -21.79
CA ASP A 177 -36.21 20.38 -20.62
C ASP A 177 -34.72 20.56 -20.27
N LEU A 178 -33.89 19.53 -20.49
CA LEU A 178 -32.45 19.60 -20.26
C LEU A 178 -31.77 20.64 -21.17
N ALA A 179 -32.21 20.75 -22.42
CA ALA A 179 -31.69 21.73 -23.36
C ALA A 179 -32.31 23.12 -23.15
N GLN A 180 -33.60 23.21 -22.82
CA GLN A 180 -34.31 24.48 -22.74
C GLN A 180 -34.13 25.22 -21.41
N ASN A 181 -33.87 24.50 -20.31
CA ASN A 181 -33.73 25.10 -18.99
C ASN A 181 -32.36 25.77 -18.81
N SER A 182 -32.36 27.08 -18.55
CA SER A 182 -31.15 27.88 -18.33
C SER A 182 -30.31 27.49 -17.10
N SER A 183 -30.91 26.78 -16.15
CA SER A 183 -30.23 26.24 -14.96
C SER A 183 -29.66 24.83 -15.19
N SER A 184 -29.94 24.22 -16.34
CA SER A 184 -29.40 22.90 -16.70
C SER A 184 -27.94 23.02 -17.10
N PRO A 185 -27.08 22.05 -16.71
CA PRO A 185 -25.71 21.99 -17.24
C PRO A 185 -25.67 21.69 -18.75
N PHE A 186 -26.81 21.40 -19.38
CA PHE A 186 -26.95 21.08 -20.80
C PHE A 186 -27.71 22.14 -21.62
N HIS A 187 -27.84 23.38 -21.12
CA HIS A 187 -28.65 24.42 -21.77
C HIS A 187 -28.17 24.80 -23.20
N ALA A 188 -29.12 24.90 -24.14
CA ALA A 188 -28.88 25.03 -25.57
C ALA A 188 -28.70 26.47 -26.11
N HIS A 189 -28.77 27.51 -25.27
CA HIS A 189 -28.61 28.91 -25.69
C HIS A 189 -27.45 29.68 -25.04
N SER A 190 -26.57 29.01 -24.28
CA SER A 190 -25.28 29.63 -23.99
C SER A 190 -24.43 29.63 -25.27
N SER A 191 -23.47 30.54 -25.40
CA SER A 191 -22.40 30.44 -26.43
C SER A 191 -21.59 29.13 -26.36
N GLU A 192 -21.95 28.24 -25.43
CA GLU A 192 -21.37 26.95 -25.12
C GLU A 192 -22.19 25.77 -25.67
N THR A 193 -23.29 25.97 -26.41
CA THR A 193 -24.02 24.82 -27.00
C THR A 193 -23.20 24.07 -28.06
N ASN A 194 -22.37 24.80 -28.81
CA ASN A 194 -21.34 24.20 -29.66
C ASN A 194 -20.14 23.64 -28.85
N GLN A 195 -20.01 23.99 -27.55
CA GLN A 195 -19.04 23.39 -26.62
C GLN A 195 -19.59 22.18 -25.86
N LEU A 196 -20.91 22.04 -25.67
CA LEU A 196 -21.58 20.90 -25.03
C LEU A 196 -21.44 19.63 -25.87
N VAL A 197 -21.63 19.76 -27.19
CA VAL A 197 -21.27 18.72 -28.17
C VAL A 197 -19.74 18.58 -28.30
N GLY A 198 -18.99 19.67 -28.08
CA GLY A 198 -17.52 19.69 -28.14
C GLY A 198 -16.78 19.08 -26.93
N HIS A 199 -17.44 18.91 -25.78
CA HIS A 199 -16.83 18.45 -24.52
C HIS A 199 -17.05 16.98 -24.13
N ILE A 200 -17.81 16.18 -24.90
CA ILE A 200 -17.53 14.73 -24.96
C ILE A 200 -16.22 14.56 -25.76
N THR A 201 -15.14 15.15 -25.26
CA THR A 201 -13.83 15.15 -25.90
C THR A 201 -13.08 13.91 -25.45
N LYS A 202 -12.83 13.03 -26.41
CA LYS A 202 -12.00 11.82 -26.33
C LYS A 202 -12.68 10.57 -25.76
N ILE A 203 -13.48 9.94 -26.62
CA ILE A 203 -13.73 8.50 -26.59
C ILE A 203 -12.43 7.80 -27.02
N ALA A 204 -11.49 7.61 -26.10
CA ALA A 204 -10.37 6.73 -26.35
C ALA A 204 -10.83 5.30 -26.07
N ALA A 205 -10.85 4.44 -27.10
CA ALA A 205 -10.81 3.01 -26.85
C ALA A 205 -9.65 2.73 -25.88
N ASN A 206 -9.89 1.98 -24.81
CA ASN A 206 -8.86 1.61 -23.85
C ASN A 206 -8.41 0.17 -24.10
N PRO A 207 -7.50 -0.07 -25.08
CA PRO A 207 -7.04 -1.42 -25.41
C PRO A 207 -6.30 -2.11 -24.26
N ASP A 208 -5.80 -1.35 -23.27
CA ASP A 208 -5.06 -1.87 -22.12
C ASP A 208 -5.96 -2.47 -21.04
N GLN A 209 -7.25 -2.08 -20.97
CA GLN A 209 -8.19 -2.65 -20.01
C GLN A 209 -8.91 -3.90 -20.53
N SER A 210 -9.08 -4.03 -21.85
CA SER A 210 -9.64 -5.25 -22.44
C SER A 210 -9.40 -5.33 -23.94
N LYS A 211 -8.79 -6.42 -24.39
CA LYS A 211 -8.72 -6.75 -25.82
C LYS A 211 -10.07 -7.21 -26.40
N ASN A 212 -11.11 -7.37 -25.56
CA ASN A 212 -12.43 -7.90 -25.91
C ASN A 212 -13.61 -7.01 -25.43
N LEU A 213 -13.37 -5.80 -24.90
CA LEU A 213 -14.43 -4.87 -24.48
C LEU A 213 -14.24 -3.53 -25.19
N GLU A 214 -15.26 -3.12 -25.94
CA GLU A 214 -15.40 -1.74 -26.37
C GLU A 214 -16.04 -0.94 -25.23
N THR A 215 -15.22 -0.56 -24.24
CA THR A 215 -15.62 0.42 -23.21
C THR A 215 -15.42 1.83 -23.74
N ALA A 216 -16.26 2.77 -23.30
CA ALA A 216 -16.08 4.18 -23.61
C ALA A 216 -16.07 5.01 -22.33
N THR A 217 -15.18 5.98 -22.27
CA THR A 217 -15.15 6.99 -21.21
C THR A 217 -15.55 8.33 -21.80
N ALA A 218 -16.38 9.09 -21.09
CA ALA A 218 -16.80 10.43 -21.44
C ALA A 218 -16.74 11.36 -20.23
N ILE A 219 -16.36 12.62 -20.44
CA ILE A 219 -16.49 13.65 -19.41
C ILE A 219 -17.77 14.43 -19.70
N VAL A 220 -18.74 14.37 -18.79
CA VAL A 220 -20.06 14.98 -18.96
C VAL A 220 -20.36 15.88 -17.76
N ALA A 221 -20.54 17.18 -18.02
CA ALA A 221 -20.75 18.20 -16.98
C ALA A 221 -19.71 18.16 -15.84
N GLY A 222 -18.45 17.88 -16.19
CA GLY A 222 -17.33 17.80 -15.24
C GLY A 222 -17.19 16.46 -14.49
N LEU A 223 -18.05 15.47 -14.76
CA LEU A 223 -17.97 14.13 -14.18
C LEU A 223 -17.47 13.12 -15.20
N SER A 224 -16.68 12.14 -14.75
CA SER A 224 -16.19 11.05 -15.61
C SER A 224 -17.20 9.91 -15.62
N LEU A 225 -17.66 9.53 -16.82
CA LEU A 225 -18.60 8.44 -17.05
C LEU A 225 -17.92 7.33 -17.83
N ASP A 226 -17.91 6.13 -17.25
CA ASP A 226 -17.40 4.91 -17.88
C ASP A 226 -18.58 4.03 -18.31
N PHE A 227 -18.76 3.87 -19.62
CA PHE A 227 -19.80 3.01 -20.19
C PHE A 227 -19.28 1.58 -20.34
N VAL A 228 -19.94 0.67 -19.65
CA VAL A 228 -19.63 -0.77 -19.62
C VAL A 228 -20.90 -1.57 -19.86
N ASN A 229 -20.80 -2.69 -20.57
CA ASN A 229 -21.93 -3.59 -20.71
C ASN A 229 -22.07 -4.47 -19.46
N LEU A 230 -23.31 -4.78 -19.08
CA LEU A 230 -23.60 -5.88 -18.18
C LEU A 230 -23.06 -7.16 -18.80
N ARG A 231 -22.31 -7.92 -18.01
CA ARG A 231 -21.57 -9.06 -18.55
C ARG A 231 -21.60 -10.25 -17.63
N LYS A 232 -21.71 -11.41 -18.27
CA LYS A 232 -21.45 -12.71 -17.69
C LYS A 232 -20.02 -13.12 -18.02
N GLU A 233 -19.28 -13.50 -16.99
CA GLU A 233 -17.91 -13.98 -17.10
C GLU A 233 -17.87 -15.49 -16.89
N VAL A 234 -17.27 -16.22 -17.84
CA VAL A 234 -17.02 -17.65 -17.72
C VAL A 234 -15.52 -17.89 -17.70
N TYR A 235 -15.00 -18.37 -16.57
CA TYR A 235 -13.58 -18.69 -16.41
C TYR A 235 -13.32 -20.12 -16.88
N VAL A 236 -12.48 -20.27 -17.91
CA VAL A 236 -12.15 -21.57 -18.51
C VAL A 236 -10.70 -21.94 -18.22
N GLY A 237 -10.50 -23.10 -17.58
CA GLY A 237 -9.17 -23.62 -17.25
C GLY A 237 -8.40 -22.74 -16.26
N ASN A 238 -7.09 -22.61 -16.46
CA ASN A 238 -6.21 -21.79 -15.60
C ASN A 238 -6.07 -20.32 -16.05
N SER A 239 -6.83 -19.88 -17.05
CA SER A 239 -6.79 -18.49 -17.53
C SER A 239 -7.41 -17.54 -16.51
N ARG A 240 -6.76 -16.40 -16.27
CA ARG A 240 -7.36 -15.27 -15.53
C ARG A 240 -8.40 -14.52 -16.36
N ILE A 241 -8.25 -14.52 -17.68
CA ILE A 241 -9.12 -13.74 -18.56
C ILE A 241 -10.35 -14.60 -18.85
N PRO A 242 -11.55 -14.21 -18.39
CA PRO A 242 -12.78 -14.95 -18.67
C PRO A 242 -13.23 -14.73 -20.12
N ILE A 243 -14.03 -15.67 -20.61
CA ILE A 243 -14.85 -15.46 -21.80
C ILE A 243 -16.05 -14.61 -21.36
N MET A 244 -16.26 -13.48 -22.03
CA MET A 244 -17.30 -12.52 -21.68
C MET A 244 -18.46 -12.58 -22.67
N THR A 245 -19.68 -12.50 -22.16
CA THR A 245 -20.92 -12.40 -22.94
C THR A 245 -21.85 -11.38 -22.28
N PHE A 246 -22.85 -10.87 -23.02
CA PHE A 246 -23.90 -10.05 -22.41
C PHE A 246 -24.58 -10.82 -21.28
N GLY A 247 -24.73 -10.16 -20.14
CA GLY A 247 -25.29 -10.75 -18.93
C GLY A 247 -26.42 -9.91 -18.35
N THR A 248 -27.18 -10.50 -17.45
CA THR A 248 -28.18 -9.78 -16.64
C THR A 248 -27.52 -8.97 -15.54
N ALA A 249 -28.27 -8.05 -14.92
CA ALA A 249 -27.78 -7.28 -13.77
C ALA A 249 -27.43 -8.19 -12.58
N LEU A 250 -28.16 -9.30 -12.39
CA LEU A 250 -27.83 -10.32 -11.39
C LEU A 250 -26.49 -11.00 -11.70
N GLU A 251 -26.28 -11.46 -12.93
CA GLU A 251 -25.01 -12.10 -13.33
C GLU A 251 -23.82 -11.13 -13.22
N ASP A 252 -24.03 -9.84 -13.49
CA ASP A 252 -23.01 -8.80 -13.26
C ASP A 252 -22.76 -8.55 -11.76
N ALA A 253 -23.80 -8.58 -10.94
CA ALA A 253 -23.71 -8.42 -9.49
C ALA A 253 -22.92 -9.57 -8.83
N GLU A 254 -23.18 -10.80 -9.26
CA GLU A 254 -22.59 -12.03 -8.73
C GLU A 254 -21.09 -12.15 -9.05
N ARG A 255 -20.65 -11.65 -10.21
CA ARG A 255 -19.23 -11.65 -10.59
C ARG A 255 -18.42 -10.53 -9.93
N ARG A 256 -18.97 -9.71 -9.03
CA ARG A 256 -18.22 -8.62 -8.38
C ARG A 256 -17.48 -9.11 -7.15
N ASP A 257 -16.71 -8.22 -6.54
CA ASP A 257 -15.85 -8.55 -5.41
C ASP A 257 -16.62 -8.69 -4.10
N ILE A 258 -17.43 -7.68 -3.76
CA ILE A 258 -18.16 -7.61 -2.49
C ILE A 258 -19.59 -7.11 -2.70
N THR A 259 -20.52 -7.58 -1.87
CA THR A 259 -21.98 -7.30 -1.98
C THR A 259 -22.29 -5.81 -2.02
N ILE A 260 -21.61 -5.01 -1.20
CA ILE A 260 -21.80 -3.54 -1.17
C ILE A 260 -21.31 -2.83 -2.44
N ASN A 261 -20.45 -3.46 -3.24
CA ASN A 261 -20.01 -2.98 -4.56
C ASN A 261 -20.80 -3.61 -5.72
N SER A 262 -21.76 -4.47 -5.40
CA SER A 262 -22.69 -5.11 -6.34
C SER A 262 -24.05 -4.40 -6.40
N LEU A 263 -24.17 -3.23 -5.77
CA LEU A 263 -25.37 -2.39 -5.82
C LEU A 263 -25.42 -1.61 -7.13
N PHE A 264 -26.64 -1.40 -7.62
CA PHE A 264 -26.93 -0.60 -8.80
C PHE A 264 -27.89 0.53 -8.45
N TYR A 265 -27.79 1.64 -9.14
CA TYR A 265 -28.78 2.69 -9.17
C TYR A 265 -29.40 2.73 -10.56
N ASN A 266 -30.68 2.39 -10.65
CA ASN A 266 -31.39 2.35 -11.91
C ASN A 266 -31.78 3.77 -12.32
N VAL A 267 -31.26 4.24 -13.46
CA VAL A 267 -31.52 5.62 -13.88
C VAL A 267 -33.00 5.80 -14.27
N HIS A 268 -33.69 4.77 -14.74
CA HIS A 268 -35.09 4.90 -15.15
C HIS A 268 -36.04 4.98 -13.95
N THR A 269 -35.84 4.12 -12.95
CA THR A 269 -36.72 4.07 -11.76
C THR A 269 -36.29 5.02 -10.65
N ARG A 270 -35.05 5.53 -10.69
CA ARG A 270 -34.43 6.34 -9.64
C ARG A 270 -34.31 5.60 -8.30
N LEU A 271 -34.19 4.27 -8.35
CA LEU A 271 -34.10 3.40 -7.19
C LEU A 271 -32.78 2.63 -7.14
N VAL A 272 -32.35 2.30 -5.92
CA VAL A 272 -31.25 1.37 -5.69
C VAL A 272 -31.76 -0.06 -5.84
N GLU A 273 -31.02 -0.86 -6.59
CA GLU A 273 -31.28 -2.28 -6.83
C GLU A 273 -30.16 -3.12 -6.18
N ASP A 274 -30.56 -4.09 -5.36
CA ASP A 274 -29.67 -5.06 -4.73
C ASP A 274 -30.01 -6.46 -5.24
N PHE A 275 -29.36 -6.86 -6.34
CA PHE A 275 -29.57 -8.18 -6.93
C PHE A 275 -28.97 -9.31 -6.09
N THR A 276 -28.03 -9.01 -5.18
CA THR A 276 -27.47 -10.00 -4.25
C THR A 276 -28.41 -10.30 -3.07
N GLY A 277 -29.35 -9.40 -2.80
CA GLY A 277 -30.24 -9.43 -1.63
C GLY A 277 -29.54 -9.21 -0.28
N LYS A 278 -28.23 -8.93 -0.28
CA LYS A 278 -27.40 -8.79 0.92
C LYS A 278 -26.65 -7.47 1.00
N GLY A 279 -26.40 -6.79 -0.12
CA GLY A 279 -25.59 -5.57 -0.17
C GLY A 279 -26.12 -4.44 0.71
N LEU A 280 -27.44 -4.21 0.74
CA LEU A 280 -28.03 -3.17 1.60
C LEU A 280 -27.96 -3.55 3.09
N SER A 281 -28.21 -4.81 3.46
CA SER A 281 -28.05 -5.25 4.85
C SER A 281 -26.59 -5.23 5.29
N ASP A 282 -25.67 -5.69 4.44
CA ASP A 282 -24.24 -5.73 4.74
C ASP A 282 -23.67 -4.30 4.88
N MET A 283 -24.19 -3.34 4.12
CA MET A 283 -23.83 -1.94 4.28
C MET A 283 -24.29 -1.38 5.63
N ARG A 284 -25.51 -1.70 6.06
CA ARG A 284 -26.05 -1.32 7.38
C ARG A 284 -25.23 -1.95 8.51
N ASP A 285 -24.95 -3.24 8.39
CA ASP A 285 -24.28 -4.05 9.42
C ASP A 285 -22.75 -3.92 9.38
N ARG A 286 -22.21 -3.13 8.44
CA ARG A 286 -20.78 -2.90 8.21
C ARG A 286 -19.98 -4.17 7.94
N ILE A 287 -20.48 -4.99 7.00
CA ILE A 287 -19.90 -6.29 6.64
C ILE A 287 -19.31 -6.25 5.22
N ILE A 288 -18.12 -6.81 5.07
CA ILE A 288 -17.50 -7.15 3.79
C ILE A 288 -17.78 -8.63 3.51
N ARG A 289 -18.65 -8.89 2.51
CA ARG A 289 -19.06 -10.23 2.09
C ARG A 289 -18.97 -10.37 0.57
N THR A 290 -18.63 -11.55 0.07
CA THR A 290 -18.64 -11.86 -1.37
C THR A 290 -20.08 -12.13 -1.87
N PRO A 291 -20.44 -11.75 -3.12
CA PRO A 291 -21.77 -12.03 -3.66
C PRO A 291 -22.08 -13.53 -3.76
N LEU A 292 -21.11 -14.30 -4.24
CA LEU A 292 -21.14 -15.76 -4.30
C LEU A 292 -20.31 -16.37 -3.17
N GLU A 293 -20.25 -17.71 -3.14
CA GLU A 293 -19.40 -18.42 -2.19
C GLU A 293 -17.92 -17.94 -2.31
N PRO A 294 -17.21 -17.73 -1.17
CA PRO A 294 -15.88 -17.14 -1.18
C PRO A 294 -14.85 -17.90 -2.03
N GLN A 295 -14.82 -19.24 -1.99
CA GLN A 295 -13.90 -20.03 -2.80
C GLN A 295 -14.12 -19.77 -4.29
N GLN A 296 -15.37 -19.84 -4.77
CA GLN A 296 -15.69 -19.53 -6.17
C GLN A 296 -15.21 -18.11 -6.54
N THR A 297 -15.60 -17.12 -5.73
CA THR A 297 -15.25 -15.71 -5.96
C THR A 297 -13.74 -15.49 -6.07
N PHE A 298 -12.95 -16.14 -5.20
CA PHE A 298 -11.49 -16.01 -5.18
C PHE A 298 -10.79 -16.88 -6.21
N LEU A 299 -11.38 -17.97 -6.70
CA LEU A 299 -10.79 -18.75 -7.80
C LEU A 299 -10.99 -18.09 -9.17
N ASP A 300 -12.10 -17.35 -9.32
CA ASP A 300 -12.44 -16.54 -10.49
C ASP A 300 -11.49 -15.34 -10.65
N ASP A 301 -11.39 -14.47 -9.62
CA ASP A 301 -10.32 -13.46 -9.55
C ASP A 301 -9.67 -13.42 -8.16
N PRO A 302 -8.50 -14.07 -8.00
CA PRO A 302 -7.83 -14.15 -6.70
C PRO A 302 -7.49 -12.80 -6.08
N LEU A 303 -7.36 -11.73 -6.87
CA LEU A 303 -7.08 -10.40 -6.34
C LEU A 303 -8.21 -9.90 -5.41
N ARG A 304 -9.43 -10.44 -5.54
CA ARG A 304 -10.58 -10.07 -4.71
C ARG A 304 -10.35 -10.30 -3.22
N VAL A 305 -9.50 -11.25 -2.84
CA VAL A 305 -9.17 -11.44 -1.42
C VAL A 305 -8.42 -10.23 -0.84
N LEU A 306 -7.48 -9.65 -1.60
CA LEU A 306 -6.77 -8.43 -1.19
C LEU A 306 -7.71 -7.21 -1.24
N ARG A 307 -8.66 -7.20 -2.16
CA ARG A 307 -9.69 -6.14 -2.21
C ARG A 307 -10.62 -6.20 -1.02
N CYS A 308 -10.99 -7.39 -0.54
CA CYS A 308 -11.76 -7.55 0.70
C CYS A 308 -11.02 -6.92 1.88
N VAL A 309 -9.72 -7.20 2.03
CA VAL A 309 -8.88 -6.55 3.05
C VAL A 309 -8.86 -5.04 2.89
N ARG A 310 -8.61 -4.54 1.67
CA ARG A 310 -8.57 -3.10 1.42
C ARG A 310 -9.89 -2.41 1.72
N PHE A 311 -11.03 -3.00 1.35
CA PHE A 311 -12.33 -2.39 1.63
C PHE A 311 -12.70 -2.48 3.11
N ALA A 312 -12.35 -3.58 3.79
CA ALA A 312 -12.51 -3.69 5.24
C ALA A 312 -11.75 -2.58 5.97
N SER A 313 -10.46 -2.39 5.64
CA SER A 313 -9.64 -1.35 6.27
C SER A 313 -10.03 0.06 5.84
N ARG A 314 -10.37 0.28 4.57
CA ARG A 314 -10.82 1.60 4.09
C ARG A 314 -12.11 2.06 4.77
N LEU A 315 -13.09 1.15 4.93
CA LEU A 315 -14.43 1.50 5.42
C LEU A 315 -14.59 1.28 6.93
N GLY A 316 -13.64 0.61 7.58
CA GLY A 316 -13.77 0.17 8.98
C GLY A 316 -14.84 -0.92 9.14
N TYR A 317 -15.01 -1.78 8.13
CA TYR A 317 -16.01 -2.85 8.11
C TYR A 317 -15.39 -4.19 8.51
N ILE A 318 -16.19 -5.09 9.08
CA ILE A 318 -15.73 -6.43 9.44
C ILE A 318 -15.84 -7.38 8.24
N ILE A 319 -14.91 -8.33 8.10
CA ILE A 319 -14.98 -9.36 7.06
C ILE A 319 -15.89 -10.51 7.54
N ASP A 320 -16.76 -10.98 6.64
CA ASP A 320 -17.65 -12.13 6.88
C ASP A 320 -16.86 -13.39 7.29
N GLN A 321 -17.40 -14.15 8.25
CA GLN A 321 -16.70 -15.32 8.81
C GLN A 321 -16.51 -16.46 7.80
N GLU A 322 -17.33 -16.56 6.77
CA GLU A 322 -17.16 -17.57 5.70
C GLU A 322 -15.89 -17.31 4.91
N ILE A 323 -15.51 -16.04 4.71
CA ILE A 323 -14.24 -15.67 4.05
C ILE A 323 -13.04 -16.14 4.89
N PHE A 324 -13.06 -15.91 6.21
CA PHE A 324 -12.00 -16.41 7.10
C PHE A 324 -11.92 -17.94 7.10
N SER A 325 -13.07 -18.60 7.17
CA SER A 325 -13.14 -20.07 7.16
C SER A 325 -12.60 -20.65 5.86
N CYS A 326 -12.93 -20.03 4.72
CA CYS A 326 -12.44 -20.43 3.40
C CYS A 326 -10.89 -20.36 3.30
N LEU A 327 -10.26 -19.38 3.94
CA LEU A 327 -8.81 -19.19 3.87
C LEU A 327 -8.00 -20.02 4.88
N LYS A 328 -8.64 -20.58 5.90
CA LYS A 328 -7.98 -21.43 6.92
C LYS A 328 -7.81 -22.88 6.50
N ASP A 329 -8.74 -23.42 5.71
CA ASP A 329 -8.76 -24.84 5.33
C ASP A 329 -7.87 -25.12 4.09
N GLU A 330 -7.94 -26.35 3.55
CA GLU A 330 -7.26 -26.75 2.31
C GLU A 330 -7.58 -25.83 1.12
N ARG A 331 -8.82 -25.31 1.07
CA ARG A 331 -9.28 -24.31 0.09
C ARG A 331 -8.40 -23.05 0.11
N GLY A 332 -7.96 -22.63 1.28
CA GLY A 332 -7.09 -21.47 1.44
C GLY A 332 -5.73 -21.65 0.77
N ALA A 333 -5.19 -22.87 0.75
CA ALA A 333 -3.93 -23.16 0.06
C ALA A 333 -4.07 -23.00 -1.47
N GLU A 334 -5.18 -23.48 -2.02
CA GLU A 334 -5.52 -23.30 -3.43
C GLU A 334 -5.66 -21.82 -3.80
N ILE A 335 -6.39 -21.05 -2.98
CA ILE A 335 -6.57 -19.61 -3.19
C ILE A 335 -5.23 -18.87 -3.13
N ARG A 336 -4.36 -19.17 -2.15
CA ARG A 336 -3.02 -18.56 -2.05
C ARG A 336 -2.14 -18.90 -3.26
N LEU A 337 -2.24 -20.12 -3.78
CA LEU A 337 -1.55 -20.53 -5.00
C LEU A 337 -2.09 -19.81 -6.22
N ALA A 338 -3.41 -19.71 -6.37
CA ALA A 338 -4.06 -18.98 -7.45
C ALA A 338 -3.71 -17.49 -7.41
N LEU A 339 -3.71 -16.89 -6.22
CA LEU A 339 -3.29 -15.51 -5.96
C LEU A 339 -1.81 -15.29 -6.33
N SER A 340 -0.93 -16.25 -6.04
CA SER A 340 0.49 -16.17 -6.38
C SER A 340 0.76 -16.34 -7.87
N SER A 341 -0.01 -17.18 -8.56
CA SER A 341 0.29 -17.61 -9.95
C SER A 341 -0.53 -16.90 -11.03
N LYS A 342 -1.81 -16.59 -10.76
CA LYS A 342 -2.73 -16.02 -11.76
C LYS A 342 -2.74 -14.49 -11.77
N VAL A 343 -2.27 -13.84 -10.69
CA VAL A 343 -2.34 -12.39 -10.52
C VAL A 343 -0.94 -11.78 -10.64
N SER A 344 -0.81 -10.79 -11.54
CA SER A 344 0.43 -10.06 -11.76
C SER A 344 0.85 -9.27 -10.53
N ARG A 345 2.16 -9.15 -10.31
CA ARG A 345 2.75 -8.47 -9.14
C ARG A 345 2.45 -6.96 -9.13
N GLU A 346 2.28 -6.35 -10.30
CA GLU A 346 1.84 -4.97 -10.46
C GLU A 346 0.46 -4.74 -9.83
N ARG A 347 -0.49 -5.67 -10.02
CA ARG A 347 -1.83 -5.56 -9.43
C ARG A 347 -1.82 -5.78 -7.93
N PHE A 348 -0.90 -6.59 -7.40
CA PHE A 348 -0.66 -6.67 -5.95
C PHE A 348 -0.22 -5.33 -5.40
N GLY A 349 0.83 -4.76 -5.98
CA GLY A 349 1.38 -3.47 -5.56
C GLY A 349 0.33 -2.39 -5.49
N ILE A 350 -0.55 -2.29 -6.48
CA ILE A 350 -1.64 -1.29 -6.50
C ILE A 350 -2.57 -1.46 -5.30
N GLU A 351 -3.05 -2.68 -5.02
CA GLU A 351 -3.97 -2.92 -3.91
C GLU A 351 -3.28 -2.70 -2.55
N VAL A 352 -2.05 -3.17 -2.38
CA VAL A 352 -1.25 -2.98 -1.14
C VAL A 352 -0.92 -1.51 -0.92
N ASN A 353 -0.53 -0.78 -1.96
CA ASN A 353 -0.23 0.64 -1.84
C ASN A 353 -1.46 1.46 -1.46
N LYS A 354 -2.64 1.11 -1.98
CA LYS A 354 -3.91 1.70 -1.55
C LYS A 354 -4.27 1.36 -0.10
N MET A 355 -3.84 0.21 0.42
CA MET A 355 -3.99 -0.13 1.84
C MET A 355 -3.06 0.72 2.71
N MET A 356 -1.80 0.90 2.30
CA MET A 356 -0.81 1.69 3.05
C MET A 356 -1.09 3.19 3.07
N LEU A 357 -1.72 3.72 2.02
CA LEU A 357 -2.23 5.10 1.95
C LEU A 357 -3.65 5.26 2.52
N GLY A 358 -4.30 4.14 2.86
CA GLY A 358 -5.68 4.16 3.33
C GLY A 358 -5.81 4.72 4.75
N PRO A 359 -7.05 4.89 5.24
CA PRO A 359 -7.30 5.42 6.58
C PRO A 359 -6.84 4.48 7.71
N ASP A 360 -6.78 3.17 7.45
CA ASP A 360 -6.37 2.15 8.43
C ASP A 360 -5.35 1.14 7.87
N PRO A 361 -4.07 1.52 7.67
CA PRO A 361 -3.02 0.59 7.25
C PRO A 361 -2.75 -0.50 8.29
N ALA A 362 -2.91 -0.17 9.58
CA ALA A 362 -2.73 -1.08 10.69
C ALA A 362 -3.71 -2.27 10.62
N GLY A 363 -5.00 -1.99 10.46
CA GLY A 363 -6.03 -3.00 10.28
C GLY A 363 -5.84 -3.81 9.01
N ALA A 364 -5.34 -3.20 7.92
CA ALA A 364 -5.01 -3.93 6.70
C ALA A 364 -3.91 -4.99 6.94
N LEU A 365 -2.82 -4.62 7.64
CA LEU A 365 -1.74 -5.54 7.99
C LEU A 365 -2.24 -6.66 8.93
N ALA A 366 -3.03 -6.32 9.94
CA ALA A 366 -3.62 -7.31 10.84
C ALA A 366 -4.53 -8.30 10.11
N LEU A 367 -5.33 -7.83 9.14
CA LEU A 367 -6.17 -8.70 8.32
C LEU A 367 -5.35 -9.58 7.37
N ILE A 368 -4.29 -9.05 6.74
CA ILE A 368 -3.36 -9.85 5.91
C ILE A 368 -2.78 -11.01 6.71
N GLU A 369 -2.37 -10.75 7.95
CA GLU A 369 -1.84 -11.78 8.85
C GLU A 369 -2.91 -12.79 9.26
N LYS A 370 -4.06 -12.31 9.75
CA LYS A 370 -5.18 -13.16 10.18
C LYS A 370 -5.76 -14.04 9.06
N MET A 371 -5.61 -13.61 7.82
CA MET A 371 -6.04 -14.34 6.61
C MET A 371 -4.92 -15.21 6.02
N HIS A 372 -3.76 -15.30 6.68
CA HIS A 372 -2.58 -16.05 6.25
C HIS A 372 -2.07 -15.66 4.84
N LEU A 373 -2.16 -14.36 4.51
CA LEU A 373 -1.77 -13.82 3.20
C LEU A 373 -0.38 -13.19 3.22
N TYR A 374 0.22 -12.98 4.39
CA TYR A 374 1.50 -12.27 4.54
C TYR A 374 2.58 -12.81 3.61
N ASP A 375 2.79 -14.12 3.61
CA ASP A 375 3.82 -14.77 2.79
C ASP A 375 3.65 -14.58 1.29
N VAL A 376 2.40 -14.44 0.85
CA VAL A 376 2.05 -14.23 -0.57
C VAL A 376 2.23 -12.76 -0.96
N VAL A 377 2.11 -11.84 -0.01
CA VAL A 377 2.15 -10.38 -0.22
C VAL A 377 3.54 -9.80 0.02
N PHE A 378 4.11 -10.07 1.21
CA PHE A 378 5.38 -9.51 1.69
C PHE A 378 6.53 -10.53 1.70
N GLY A 379 6.28 -11.78 1.25
CA GLY A 379 7.33 -12.76 1.02
C GLY A 379 8.15 -12.46 -0.25
N PRO A 380 9.44 -12.82 -0.29
CA PRO A 380 10.22 -12.81 -1.52
C PRO A 380 9.54 -13.67 -2.60
N PRO A 381 9.48 -13.19 -3.87
CA PRO A 381 8.88 -13.98 -4.95
C PRO A 381 9.54 -15.35 -5.15
N PRO A 382 8.80 -16.37 -5.61
CA PRO A 382 9.37 -17.68 -5.88
C PRO A 382 10.54 -17.63 -6.87
N GLY A 383 11.60 -18.38 -6.59
CA GLY A 383 12.79 -18.50 -7.45
C GLY A 383 13.92 -17.52 -7.12
N GLU A 384 13.68 -16.56 -6.22
CA GLU A 384 14.74 -15.65 -5.75
C GLU A 384 15.66 -16.35 -4.74
N ILE A 385 16.96 -16.05 -4.81
CA ILE A 385 17.95 -16.63 -3.90
C ILE A 385 18.04 -15.74 -2.67
N ILE A 386 17.60 -16.29 -1.53
CA ILE A 386 17.55 -15.60 -0.24
C ILE A 386 18.50 -16.27 0.75
N ARG A 387 19.26 -15.46 1.51
CA ARG A 387 20.01 -15.87 2.69
C ARG A 387 19.25 -15.44 3.95
N ALA A 388 19.32 -16.29 4.98
CA ALA A 388 18.61 -16.23 6.27
C ALA A 388 17.24 -16.93 6.31
N SER A 389 16.88 -17.36 7.51
CA SER A 389 15.55 -17.84 7.88
C SER A 389 14.63 -16.66 8.18
N LYS A 390 13.34 -16.79 7.79
CA LYS A 390 12.28 -15.85 8.17
C LYS A 390 12.27 -15.60 9.69
N LEU A 391 12.10 -14.34 10.07
CA LEU A 391 11.74 -13.96 11.44
C LEU A 391 10.21 -14.07 11.64
N GLY A 392 9.77 -14.00 12.89
CA GLY A 392 8.37 -14.11 13.27
C GLY A 392 7.50 -12.98 12.73
N HIS A 393 6.19 -13.16 12.81
CA HIS A 393 5.21 -12.13 12.43
C HIS A 393 4.88 -11.19 13.60
N GLU A 394 5.27 -11.55 14.83
CA GLU A 394 5.02 -10.77 16.05
C GLU A 394 5.66 -9.38 16.00
N GLU A 395 6.82 -9.24 15.35
CA GLU A 395 7.47 -7.94 15.20
C GLU A 395 6.64 -6.95 14.36
N VAL A 396 5.84 -7.43 13.41
CA VAL A 396 4.96 -6.55 12.61
C VAL A 396 3.89 -5.94 13.50
N GLU A 397 3.28 -6.74 14.37
CA GLU A 397 2.22 -6.30 15.28
C GLU A 397 2.74 -5.25 16.27
N ARG A 398 3.90 -5.51 16.88
CA ARG A 398 4.59 -4.56 17.78
C ARG A 398 4.89 -3.22 17.10
N ALA A 399 5.45 -3.26 15.88
CA ALA A 399 5.74 -2.04 15.11
C ALA A 399 4.47 -1.26 14.75
N VAL A 400 3.39 -1.96 14.38
CA VAL A 400 2.09 -1.34 14.07
C VAL A 400 1.46 -0.71 15.31
N LEU A 401 1.55 -1.35 16.48
CA LEU A 401 1.08 -0.79 17.74
C LEU A 401 1.86 0.47 18.15
N LEU A 402 3.19 0.48 17.96
CA LEU A 402 4.00 1.68 18.17
C LEU A 402 3.59 2.82 17.23
N LEU A 403 3.36 2.54 15.94
CA LEU A 403 2.86 3.53 15.00
C LEU A 403 1.49 4.08 15.42
N ALA A 404 0.58 3.22 15.88
CA ALA A 404 -0.73 3.64 16.38
C ALA A 404 -0.62 4.50 17.67
N ALA A 405 0.24 4.10 18.61
CA ALA A 405 0.53 4.87 19.82
C ALA A 405 1.07 6.26 19.45
N ILE A 406 2.07 6.34 18.56
CA ILE A 406 2.65 7.59 18.08
C ILE A 406 1.59 8.54 17.50
N ARG A 407 0.59 8.03 16.78
CA ARG A 407 -0.50 8.84 16.21
C ARG A 407 -1.55 9.29 17.24
N THR A 408 -1.64 8.61 18.37
CA THR A 408 -2.69 8.83 19.40
C THR A 408 -2.16 9.52 20.65
N ILE A 409 -0.84 9.68 20.79
CA ILE A 409 -0.22 10.47 21.84
C ILE A 409 -0.86 11.86 21.85
N ARG A 410 -1.64 12.12 22.90
CA ARG A 410 -2.18 13.43 23.25
C ARG A 410 -1.30 14.03 24.33
N ASP A 411 -1.17 15.35 24.29
CA ASP A 411 -0.42 16.19 25.23
C ASP A 411 -0.76 15.94 26.72
N GLU A 412 -1.89 15.30 27.00
CA GLU A 412 -2.49 15.18 28.34
C GLU A 412 -1.75 14.24 29.33
N HIS A 413 -0.77 13.43 28.88
CA HIS A 413 -0.09 12.45 29.75
C HIS A 413 1.41 12.67 29.96
N GLY A 414 1.97 13.82 29.56
CA GLY A 414 3.38 14.11 29.79
C GLY A 414 4.35 13.23 28.99
N ILE A 415 3.86 12.48 27.99
CA ILE A 415 4.67 12.11 26.82
C ILE A 415 4.83 13.42 26.02
N ALA A 416 5.68 14.30 26.53
CA ALA A 416 5.97 15.58 25.92
C ALA A 416 6.57 15.32 24.53
N ASP A 417 5.93 15.89 23.50
CA ASP A 417 6.43 16.12 22.15
C ASP A 417 7.57 15.19 21.73
N ILE A 418 7.26 14.09 21.02
CA ILE A 418 8.31 13.40 20.24
C ILE A 418 8.93 14.48 19.33
N PRO A 419 10.18 14.91 19.56
CA PRO A 419 10.66 16.21 19.07
C PRO A 419 10.64 16.36 17.55
N PHE A 420 10.66 15.23 16.86
CA PHE A 420 10.71 15.11 15.41
C PHE A 420 9.41 14.59 14.78
N LEU A 421 8.29 14.53 15.52
CA LEU A 421 7.03 13.97 15.03
C LEU A 421 6.16 14.96 14.25
N SER A 422 6.28 16.26 14.53
CA SER A 422 5.40 17.31 14.00
C SER A 422 5.32 17.31 12.47
N ASN A 423 6.40 16.95 11.79
CA ASN A 423 6.52 16.95 10.33
C ASN A 423 6.14 15.62 9.67
N ILE A 424 5.83 14.57 10.45
CA ILE A 424 5.62 13.20 9.94
C ILE A 424 4.22 12.67 10.21
N LYS A 425 3.62 13.04 11.35
CA LYS A 425 2.35 12.45 11.81
C LYS A 425 1.22 12.56 10.79
N ASP A 426 1.19 13.66 10.03
CA ASP A 426 0.16 13.98 9.05
C ASP A 426 0.65 13.87 7.59
N ASP A 427 1.93 13.51 7.37
CA ASP A 427 2.48 13.32 6.02
C ASP A 427 2.18 11.92 5.49
N GLU A 428 1.27 11.83 4.53
CA GLU A 428 0.78 10.54 3.98
C GLU A 428 1.91 9.66 3.42
N GLU A 429 2.90 10.26 2.74
CA GLU A 429 4.02 9.52 2.16
C GLU A 429 4.96 8.95 3.24
N SER A 430 5.27 9.72 4.27
CA SER A 430 6.04 9.24 5.42
C SER A 430 5.31 8.11 6.16
N GLN A 431 4.01 8.26 6.40
CA GLN A 431 3.19 7.20 7.00
C GLN A 431 3.20 5.93 6.14
N ARG A 432 3.02 6.08 4.82
CA ARG A 432 3.09 4.96 3.88
C ARG A 432 4.42 4.22 3.98
N LEU A 433 5.54 4.93 4.02
CA LEU A 433 6.88 4.35 4.16
C LEU A 433 7.08 3.66 5.51
N LEU A 434 6.56 4.21 6.61
CA LEU A 434 6.63 3.60 7.94
C LEU A 434 5.87 2.27 7.99
N TYR A 435 4.65 2.21 7.45
CA TYR A 435 3.89 0.95 7.41
C TYR A 435 4.51 -0.10 6.49
N TYR A 436 5.11 0.29 5.37
CA TYR A 436 5.91 -0.65 4.58
C TYR A 436 7.14 -1.14 5.34
N SER A 437 7.80 -0.27 6.11
CA SER A 437 8.96 -0.65 6.92
C SER A 437 8.57 -1.65 8.01
N ALA A 438 7.43 -1.43 8.68
CA ALA A 438 6.83 -2.38 9.63
C ALA A 438 6.50 -3.72 8.95
N ALA A 439 5.84 -3.69 7.79
CA ALA A 439 5.46 -4.88 7.03
C ALA A 439 6.66 -5.68 6.49
N LEU A 440 7.85 -5.07 6.38
CA LEU A 440 9.07 -5.73 5.90
C LEU A 440 10.06 -6.08 7.02
N LEU A 441 9.72 -5.76 8.26
CA LEU A 441 10.57 -5.99 9.43
C LEU A 441 10.98 -7.47 9.61
N PRO A 442 10.13 -8.47 9.30
CA PRO A 442 10.53 -9.89 9.32
C PRO A 442 11.64 -10.25 8.32
N LEU A 443 11.96 -9.37 7.37
CA LEU A 443 13.06 -9.52 6.42
C LEU A 443 14.30 -8.70 6.80
N ARG A 444 14.36 -8.08 7.99
CA ARG A 444 15.45 -7.17 8.39
C ARG A 444 16.86 -7.75 8.25
N SER A 445 17.02 -9.05 8.51
CA SER A 445 18.29 -9.79 8.43
C SER A 445 18.42 -10.65 7.17
N ALA A 446 17.40 -10.63 6.30
CA ALA A 446 17.40 -11.43 5.09
C ALA A 446 18.09 -10.68 3.95
N GLU A 447 18.89 -11.40 3.18
CA GLU A 447 19.59 -10.86 2.01
C GLU A 447 19.15 -11.57 0.74
N TRP A 448 19.09 -10.83 -0.36
CA TRP A 448 18.73 -11.28 -1.69
C TRP A 448 19.89 -11.04 -2.66
N GLU A 449 20.14 -12.03 -3.51
CA GLU A 449 21.12 -11.93 -4.60
C GLU A 449 20.51 -11.18 -5.81
N GLU A 450 20.66 -9.85 -5.83
CA GLU A 450 20.16 -9.00 -6.94
C GLU A 450 20.85 -9.34 -8.27
N LYS A 451 22.16 -9.63 -8.20
CA LYS A 451 23.00 -10.11 -9.29
C LYS A 451 24.00 -11.09 -8.70
N LYS A 452 24.55 -11.99 -9.52
CA LYS A 452 25.55 -12.97 -9.10
C LYS A 452 26.65 -12.33 -8.24
N GLY A 453 26.74 -12.73 -6.97
CA GLY A 453 27.69 -12.23 -5.98
C GLY A 453 27.36 -10.88 -5.33
N LYS A 454 26.31 -10.18 -5.77
CA LYS A 454 25.88 -8.88 -5.23
C LYS A 454 24.61 -9.04 -4.39
N TRP A 455 24.80 -8.96 -3.08
CA TRP A 455 23.76 -9.12 -2.07
C TRP A 455 23.18 -7.78 -1.65
N GLN A 456 21.87 -7.74 -1.41
CA GLN A 456 21.11 -6.58 -0.95
C GLN A 456 20.08 -7.04 0.08
N TRP A 457 19.53 -6.12 0.86
CA TRP A 457 18.41 -6.44 1.76
C TRP A 457 17.22 -7.06 1.01
N ALA A 458 16.67 -8.16 1.52
CA ALA A 458 15.61 -8.93 0.86
C ALA A 458 14.29 -8.14 0.71
N GLY A 459 13.98 -7.21 1.62
CA GLY A 459 12.81 -6.33 1.46
C GLY A 459 12.85 -5.50 0.18
N ALA A 460 14.04 -5.14 -0.31
CA ALA A 460 14.19 -4.46 -1.60
C ALA A 460 13.72 -5.33 -2.78
N CYS A 461 13.86 -6.66 -2.68
CA CYS A 461 13.34 -7.62 -3.67
C CYS A 461 11.81 -7.63 -3.65
N VAL A 462 11.21 -7.68 -2.46
CA VAL A 462 9.74 -7.66 -2.30
C VAL A 462 9.15 -6.42 -2.95
N ILE A 463 9.71 -5.23 -2.68
CA ILE A 463 9.25 -3.99 -3.29
C ILE A 463 9.41 -4.01 -4.82
N LEU A 464 10.58 -4.41 -5.32
CA LEU A 464 10.93 -4.33 -6.74
C LEU A 464 10.24 -5.40 -7.59
N ARG A 465 10.17 -6.63 -7.09
CA ARG A 465 9.73 -7.82 -7.84
C ARG A 465 8.37 -8.32 -7.37
N GLY A 466 8.13 -8.31 -6.06
CA GLY A 466 6.90 -8.80 -5.44
C GLY A 466 5.72 -7.83 -5.53
N LEU A 467 5.97 -6.53 -5.34
CA LEU A 467 4.94 -5.49 -5.39
C LEU A 467 5.08 -4.57 -6.62
N LYS A 468 6.22 -4.60 -7.31
CA LYS A 468 6.47 -3.77 -8.51
C LYS A 468 6.22 -2.28 -8.28
N LEU A 469 6.58 -1.79 -7.08
CA LEU A 469 6.43 -0.39 -6.72
C LEU A 469 7.60 0.46 -7.23
N ALA A 470 7.37 1.77 -7.25
CA ALA A 470 8.31 2.72 -7.83
C ALA A 470 9.68 2.71 -7.11
N VAL A 471 10.76 2.67 -7.88
CA VAL A 471 12.12 2.53 -7.35
C VAL A 471 12.51 3.76 -6.51
N ARG A 472 12.36 4.95 -7.08
CA ARG A 472 12.81 6.20 -6.45
C ARG A 472 11.93 6.63 -5.27
N GLN A 473 10.63 6.41 -5.36
CA GLN A 473 9.65 6.85 -4.35
C GLN A 473 9.37 5.81 -3.25
N THR A 474 9.76 4.54 -3.44
CA THR A 474 9.46 3.48 -2.47
C THR A 474 10.69 2.63 -2.15
N ARG A 475 11.32 2.00 -3.15
CA ARG A 475 12.44 1.09 -2.90
C ARG A 475 13.64 1.79 -2.26
N GLU A 476 14.10 2.90 -2.83
CA GLU A 476 15.26 3.63 -2.31
C GLU A 476 15.01 4.22 -0.92
N PRO A 477 13.84 4.86 -0.65
CA PRO A 477 13.50 5.30 0.70
C PRO A 477 13.48 4.17 1.72
N LEU A 478 12.87 3.03 1.41
CA LEU A 478 12.80 1.88 2.34
C LEU A 478 14.18 1.26 2.60
N ILE A 479 15.06 1.21 1.61
CA ILE A 479 16.46 0.80 1.82
C ILE A 479 17.16 1.80 2.75
N CYS A 480 16.93 3.11 2.57
CA CYS A 480 17.48 4.16 3.42
C CYS A 480 17.00 4.01 4.88
N LEU A 481 15.71 3.76 5.10
CA LEU A 481 15.14 3.52 6.42
C LEU A 481 15.67 2.23 7.06
N TRP A 482 15.77 1.14 6.29
CA TRP A 482 16.40 -0.10 6.77
C TRP A 482 17.86 0.11 7.18
N LYS A 483 18.66 0.84 6.37
CA LYS A 483 20.02 1.23 6.76
C LYS A 483 20.01 2.08 8.03
N SER A 484 19.12 3.07 8.10
CA SER A 484 18.97 3.95 9.28
C SER A 484 18.74 3.16 10.56
N ALA A 485 17.89 2.14 10.55
CA ALA A 485 17.64 1.28 11.71
C ALA A 485 18.89 0.50 12.16
N ASN A 486 19.73 0.07 11.22
CA ASN A 486 20.99 -0.63 11.54
C ASN A 486 22.11 0.31 12.01
N ILE A 487 22.08 1.56 11.57
CA ILE A 487 23.13 2.56 11.80
C ILE A 487 22.86 3.38 13.06
N LEU A 488 21.63 3.87 13.19
CA LEU A 488 21.17 4.70 14.31
C LEU A 488 20.64 3.83 15.47
N HIS A 489 21.02 2.56 15.56
CA HIS A 489 20.61 1.66 16.64
C HIS A 489 21.08 2.22 17.98
N ARG A 490 20.15 2.55 18.88
CA ARG A 490 20.37 3.14 20.22
C ARG A 490 21.42 4.26 20.20
N PRO A 491 21.09 5.47 19.69
CA PRO A 491 22.04 6.56 19.48
C PRO A 491 22.49 7.20 20.80
N THR A 492 23.23 6.45 21.61
CA THR A 492 23.82 6.87 22.88
C THR A 492 25.25 7.37 22.65
N LYS A 493 25.77 8.16 23.60
CA LYS A 493 27.16 8.66 23.57
C LYS A 493 28.20 7.54 23.40
N GLU A 494 27.94 6.35 23.91
CA GLU A 494 28.84 5.18 23.85
C GLU A 494 28.89 4.52 22.47
N VAL A 495 27.81 4.61 21.69
CA VAL A 495 27.78 4.18 20.28
C VAL A 495 28.60 5.14 19.40
N PHE A 496 28.71 6.40 19.83
CA PHE A 496 29.53 7.42 19.18
C PHE A 496 30.98 7.43 19.62
N ASP A 497 31.38 6.57 20.58
CA ASP A 497 32.77 6.48 21.02
C ASP A 497 33.64 5.84 19.90
N PRO A 498 34.65 6.56 19.38
CA PRO A 498 35.60 6.03 18.41
C PRO A 498 36.33 4.74 18.85
N SER A 499 36.36 4.46 20.16
CA SER A 499 36.96 3.26 20.75
C SER A 499 36.04 2.04 20.75
N ASN A 500 34.74 2.19 20.43
CA ASN A 500 33.78 1.10 20.39
C ASN A 500 34.04 0.16 19.19
N GLU A 501 34.65 -1.00 19.43
CA GLU A 501 35.05 -1.97 18.40
C GLU A 501 33.89 -2.49 17.54
N GLN A 502 32.65 -2.50 18.06
CA GLN A 502 31.46 -2.95 17.34
C GLN A 502 31.07 -2.00 16.18
N TYR A 503 31.44 -0.72 16.30
CA TYR A 503 31.12 0.33 15.33
C TYR A 503 32.37 0.89 14.62
N ARG A 504 33.57 0.51 15.09
CA ARG A 504 34.88 0.83 14.48
C ARG A 504 34.93 0.32 13.04
N GLY A 505 34.93 1.25 12.08
CA GLY A 505 34.96 0.96 10.64
C GLY A 505 33.59 0.89 9.96
N ARG A 506 32.47 1.02 10.69
CA ARG A 506 31.12 1.19 10.12
C ARG A 506 30.70 2.66 10.04
N PHE A 507 31.14 3.50 10.98
CA PHE A 507 30.96 4.95 10.97
C PHE A 507 32.30 5.65 11.17
N ILE A 508 32.51 6.71 10.39
CA ILE A 508 33.61 7.69 10.36
C ILE A 508 34.96 7.14 10.84
N PRO A 509 35.95 6.92 9.95
CA PRO A 509 37.23 6.34 10.36
C PRO A 509 37.88 7.15 11.49
N SER A 510 37.94 6.53 12.67
CA SER A 510 38.77 6.96 13.80
C SER A 510 40.22 6.65 13.47
N LEU A 511 40.82 7.42 12.56
CA LEU A 511 42.22 7.31 12.19
C LEU A 511 42.91 8.60 12.58
N GLY A 512 44.01 8.48 13.34
CA GLY A 512 44.80 9.60 13.87
C GLY A 512 44.67 9.84 15.38
N SER A 513 45.47 10.78 15.89
CA SER A 513 45.50 11.19 17.30
C SER A 513 44.46 12.26 17.68
N ASN A 514 43.79 12.87 16.69
CA ASN A 514 42.71 13.84 16.94
C ASN A 514 41.36 13.11 17.02
N LYS A 515 40.80 13.03 18.23
CA LYS A 515 39.41 12.59 18.43
C LYS A 515 38.47 13.64 17.84
N ILE A 516 37.52 13.20 17.00
CA ILE A 516 36.40 14.03 16.55
C ILE A 516 35.53 14.37 17.76
N SER A 517 35.03 15.61 17.84
CA SER A 517 34.16 16.02 18.96
C SER A 517 32.81 15.29 18.91
N ASP A 518 32.09 15.24 20.03
CA ASP A 518 30.73 14.70 20.08
C ASP A 518 29.78 15.46 19.14
N ARG A 519 29.94 16.78 19.03
CA ARG A 519 29.13 17.66 18.17
C ARG A 519 29.33 17.33 16.69
N ALA A 520 30.58 17.27 16.26
CA ALA A 520 30.92 16.88 14.89
C ALA A 520 30.48 15.44 14.60
N THR A 521 30.57 14.53 15.57
CA THR A 521 30.13 13.14 15.41
C THR A 521 28.63 13.04 15.16
N ARG A 522 27.81 13.74 15.95
CA ARG A 522 26.35 13.85 15.72
C ARG A 522 26.02 14.40 14.35
N ALA A 523 26.67 15.50 13.95
CA ALA A 523 26.44 16.13 12.65
C ALA A 523 26.81 15.21 11.47
N LEU A 524 27.95 14.52 11.57
CA LEU A 524 28.42 13.59 10.55
C LEU A 524 27.52 12.34 10.42
N LEU A 525 26.98 11.86 11.55
CA LEU A 525 25.99 10.79 11.54
C LEU A 525 24.69 11.24 10.87
N ALA A 526 24.19 12.40 11.25
CA ALA A 526 23.01 13.01 10.65
C ALA A 526 23.15 13.18 9.12
N ARG A 527 24.37 13.55 8.68
CA ARG A 527 24.78 13.70 7.27
C ARG A 527 25.27 12.41 6.59
N HIS A 528 25.21 11.25 7.23
CA HIS A 528 25.82 10.05 6.67
C HIS A 528 25.29 9.77 5.24
N PRO A 529 26.14 9.52 4.21
CA PRO A 529 25.71 9.49 2.80
C PRO A 529 24.63 8.46 2.47
N GLU A 530 24.58 7.36 3.24
CA GLU A 530 23.56 6.33 3.07
C GLU A 530 22.25 6.63 3.79
N LEU A 531 22.25 7.63 4.69
CA LEU A 531 21.10 8.04 5.48
C LEU A 531 20.54 9.38 4.98
N HIS A 532 21.40 10.36 4.71
CA HIS A 532 21.01 11.70 4.30
C HIS A 532 20.69 11.75 2.81
N ARG A 533 19.44 11.41 2.48
CA ARG A 533 18.93 11.27 1.11
C ARG A 533 17.62 12.04 0.95
N THR A 534 17.72 13.37 1.03
CA THR A 534 16.59 14.30 0.85
C THR A 534 16.05 14.29 -0.58
N ASP A 535 16.88 13.89 -1.56
CA ASP A 535 16.53 13.76 -2.99
C ASP A 535 15.47 12.68 -3.29
N ILE A 536 15.19 11.81 -2.32
CA ILE A 536 14.17 10.76 -2.35
C ILE A 536 13.15 10.91 -1.21
N GLY A 537 13.09 12.08 -0.57
CA GLY A 537 12.08 12.40 0.45
C GLY A 537 12.30 11.77 1.82
N VAL A 538 13.50 11.27 2.13
CA VAL A 538 13.81 10.72 3.47
C VAL A 538 14.47 11.80 4.33
N THR A 539 13.71 12.35 5.27
CA THR A 539 14.18 13.38 6.22
C THR A 539 14.95 12.76 7.39
N ILE A 540 15.59 13.59 8.23
CA ILE A 540 16.24 13.08 9.46
C ILE A 540 15.23 12.60 10.48
N GLU A 541 14.11 13.30 10.59
CA GLU A 541 13.00 12.98 11.46
C GLU A 541 12.45 11.59 11.12
N LEU A 542 12.25 11.29 9.83
CA LEU A 542 11.68 10.02 9.40
C LEU A 542 12.62 8.85 9.69
N ARG A 543 13.92 9.07 9.52
CA ARG A 543 14.95 8.09 9.85
C ARG A 543 14.98 7.80 11.33
N LEU A 544 15.01 8.83 12.17
CA LEU A 544 15.03 8.69 13.62
C LEU A 544 13.78 8.01 14.14
N LEU A 545 12.61 8.38 13.61
CA LEU A 545 11.34 7.76 13.98
C LEU A 545 11.31 6.26 13.64
N TRP A 546 11.73 5.89 12.43
CA TRP A 546 11.77 4.47 12.06
C TRP A 546 12.82 3.69 12.88
N SER A 547 14.02 4.26 13.09
CA SER A 547 15.04 3.63 13.91
C SER A 547 14.57 3.40 15.35
N LEU A 548 13.90 4.40 15.94
CA LEU A 548 13.25 4.28 17.25
C LEU A 548 12.24 3.14 17.27
N ILE A 549 11.30 3.11 16.32
CA ILE A 549 10.27 2.07 16.24
C ILE A 549 10.90 0.69 16.09
N SER A 550 11.92 0.56 15.23
CA SER A 550 12.65 -0.68 15.03
C SER A 550 13.29 -1.17 16.34
N ASP A 551 13.99 -0.31 17.07
CA ASP A 551 14.66 -0.68 18.31
C ASP A 551 13.69 -1.07 19.42
N LEU A 552 12.59 -0.32 19.58
CA LEU A 552 11.54 -0.66 20.54
C LEU A 552 10.84 -1.96 20.20
N THR A 553 10.62 -2.22 18.92
CA THR A 553 9.98 -3.46 18.45
C THR A 553 10.83 -4.69 18.77
N LEU A 554 12.15 -4.57 18.60
CA LEU A 554 13.11 -5.66 18.73
C LEU A 554 13.56 -5.93 20.17
N ASP A 555 13.36 -4.98 21.09
CA ASP A 555 13.69 -5.20 22.50
C ASP A 555 12.59 -5.99 23.21
N GLU A 556 12.79 -7.31 23.32
CA GLU A 556 11.86 -8.23 23.98
C GLU A 556 11.55 -7.85 25.44
N SER A 557 12.43 -7.12 26.14
CA SER A 557 12.18 -6.73 27.53
C SER A 557 11.04 -5.72 27.69
N LEU A 558 10.67 -5.03 26.59
CA LEU A 558 9.56 -4.09 26.55
C LEU A 558 8.20 -4.75 26.34
N TRP A 559 8.18 -6.03 25.94
CA TRP A 559 6.98 -6.78 25.57
C TRP A 559 6.82 -7.98 26.50
N SER A 560 5.90 -7.85 27.46
CA SER A 560 5.70 -8.82 28.54
C SER A 560 4.71 -9.92 28.20
N SER A 561 3.83 -9.65 27.24
CA SER A 561 2.73 -10.52 26.84
C SER A 561 3.06 -11.31 25.57
N SER A 562 2.45 -12.49 25.42
CA SER A 562 2.46 -13.24 24.15
C SER A 562 1.63 -12.55 23.05
N THR A 563 0.94 -11.46 23.38
CA THR A 563 0.06 -10.71 22.48
C THR A 563 0.23 -9.23 22.81
N PRO A 564 1.05 -8.50 22.04
CA PRO A 564 1.44 -7.14 22.37
C PRO A 564 0.22 -6.23 22.47
N SER A 565 0.28 -5.26 23.37
CA SER A 565 -0.83 -4.33 23.65
C SER A 565 -0.47 -2.87 23.37
N ALA A 566 -1.49 -2.04 23.15
CA ALA A 566 -1.32 -0.59 22.99
C ALA A 566 -0.65 0.04 24.22
N HIS A 567 -0.99 -0.43 25.43
CA HIS A 567 -0.38 0.05 26.66
C HIS A 567 1.13 -0.27 26.76
N GLU A 568 1.54 -1.46 26.31
CA GLU A 568 2.96 -1.81 26.23
C GLU A 568 3.70 -0.93 25.22
N ALA A 569 3.08 -0.61 24.08
CA ALA A 569 3.64 0.31 23.10
C ALA A 569 3.82 1.73 23.66
N GLU A 570 2.82 2.27 24.36
CA GLU A 570 2.93 3.57 25.05
C GLU A 570 4.08 3.58 26.08
N LYS A 571 4.18 2.51 26.88
CA LYS A 571 5.27 2.36 27.86
C LYS A 571 6.64 2.24 27.19
N ALA A 572 6.73 1.55 26.05
CA ALA A 572 7.96 1.42 25.28
C ALA A 572 8.46 2.79 24.79
N LEU A 573 7.56 3.69 24.41
CA LEU A 573 7.89 5.08 24.01
C LEU A 573 8.37 5.94 25.19
N GLN A 574 8.21 5.48 26.43
CA GLN A 574 8.74 6.12 27.65
C GLN A 574 10.03 5.44 28.15
N SER A 575 10.58 4.49 27.39
CA SER A 575 11.78 3.76 27.79
C SER A 575 13.06 4.58 27.62
N HIS A 576 14.14 4.15 28.28
CA HIS A 576 15.48 4.71 28.10
C HIS A 576 15.97 4.63 26.64
N ILE A 577 15.47 3.66 25.85
CA ILE A 577 15.76 3.57 24.42
C ILE A 577 15.15 4.78 23.71
N ALA A 578 13.86 5.06 23.96
CA ALA A 578 13.18 6.21 23.37
C ALA A 578 13.84 7.53 23.77
N GLU A 579 14.19 7.69 25.05
CA GLU A 579 14.91 8.85 25.57
C GLU A 579 16.21 9.11 24.81
N SER A 580 16.97 8.06 24.45
CA SER A 580 18.22 8.23 23.68
C SER A 580 18.00 8.85 22.30
N TYR A 581 16.90 8.54 21.62
CA TYR A 581 16.56 9.16 20.33
C TYR A 581 16.10 10.62 20.50
N TYR A 582 15.33 10.89 21.55
CA TYR A 582 14.87 12.25 21.87
C TYR A 582 16.05 13.16 22.19
N ASP A 583 16.98 12.70 23.01
CA ASP A 583 18.19 13.43 23.37
C ASP A 583 19.11 13.65 22.16
N PHE A 584 19.25 12.65 21.28
CA PHE A 584 20.03 12.80 20.06
C PHE A 584 19.47 13.92 19.17
N TYR A 585 18.15 13.95 18.94
CA TYR A 585 17.52 15.01 18.15
C TYR A 585 17.61 16.37 18.83
N ARG A 586 17.33 16.45 20.14
CA ARG A 586 17.41 17.69 20.91
C ARG A 586 18.83 18.29 20.84
N GLN A 587 19.87 17.46 20.95
CA GLN A 587 21.25 17.92 20.80
C GLN A 587 21.52 18.48 19.40
N LEU A 588 21.02 17.85 18.33
CA LEU A 588 21.16 18.39 16.96
C LEU A 588 20.47 19.76 16.81
N GLU A 589 19.32 19.93 17.43
CA GLU A 589 18.54 21.17 17.40
C GLU A 589 19.21 22.29 18.21
N GLU A 590 19.54 22.03 19.48
CA GLU A 590 20.21 22.98 20.39
C GLU A 590 21.56 23.44 19.85
N GLU A 591 22.28 22.53 19.17
CA GLU A 591 23.55 22.82 18.53
C GLU A 591 23.40 23.57 17.19
N GLY A 592 22.17 23.75 16.69
CA GLY A 592 21.89 24.37 15.39
C GLY A 592 22.44 23.58 14.21
N LEU A 593 22.54 22.26 14.35
CA LEU A 593 23.11 21.37 13.33
C LEU A 593 22.08 20.97 12.28
N LEU A 594 20.78 20.88 12.62
CA LEU A 594 19.72 20.46 11.69
C LEU A 594 19.73 21.28 10.39
N SER A 595 19.87 22.60 10.48
CA SER A 595 19.94 23.50 9.32
C SER A 595 21.27 23.45 8.55
N ARG A 596 22.29 22.79 9.10
CA ARG A 596 23.67 22.77 8.57
C ARG A 596 24.05 21.45 7.92
N ILE A 597 23.26 20.39 8.09
CA ILE A 597 23.53 19.06 7.53
C ILE A 597 23.70 19.12 6.00
N ASP A 598 22.95 20.00 5.34
CA ASP A 598 22.99 20.20 3.88
C ASP A 598 24.10 21.16 3.39
N GLU A 599 24.87 21.79 4.28
CA GLU A 599 25.95 22.70 3.88
C GLU A 599 27.00 21.97 3.03
N ARG A 600 27.49 22.58 1.96
CA ARG A 600 28.63 22.01 1.23
C ARG A 600 29.87 21.96 2.13
N VAL A 601 30.71 20.96 1.90
CA VAL A 601 32.00 20.85 2.57
C VAL A 601 32.82 22.10 2.25
N ILE A 602 33.40 22.73 3.28
CA ILE A 602 34.07 24.02 3.17
C ILE A 602 35.27 24.00 2.21
N LEU A 603 35.98 22.87 2.13
CA LEU A 603 37.03 22.63 1.14
C LEU A 603 36.61 21.51 0.19
N ASP A 604 36.69 21.78 -1.12
CA ASP A 604 36.47 20.73 -2.12
C ASP A 604 37.71 19.81 -2.25
N GLY A 605 37.54 18.70 -2.99
CA GLY A 605 38.62 17.73 -3.17
C GLY A 605 39.88 18.31 -3.82
N LYS A 606 39.75 19.32 -4.68
CA LYS A 606 40.89 19.97 -5.33
C LYS A 606 41.64 20.87 -4.34
N GLU A 607 40.90 21.66 -3.55
CA GLU A 607 41.47 22.51 -2.51
C GLU A 607 42.20 21.70 -1.43
N ILE A 608 41.66 20.52 -1.05
CA ILE A 608 42.33 19.59 -0.13
C ILE A 608 43.67 19.11 -0.71
N LEU A 609 43.67 18.69 -1.98
CA LEU A 609 44.88 18.18 -2.65
C LEU A 609 45.95 19.26 -2.79
N GLU A 610 45.56 20.49 -3.15
CA GLU A 610 46.46 21.64 -3.25
C GLU A 610 47.07 21.99 -1.88
N THR A 611 46.27 21.95 -0.82
CA THR A 611 46.72 22.28 0.55
C THR A 611 47.72 21.25 1.09
N LEU A 612 47.44 19.96 0.87
CA LEU A 612 48.26 18.87 1.40
C LEU A 612 49.42 18.48 0.48
N GLN A 613 49.39 18.88 -0.79
CA GLN A 613 50.34 18.47 -1.83
C GLN A 613 50.44 16.95 -1.97
N VAL A 614 49.30 16.26 -1.84
CA VAL A 614 49.19 14.79 -1.96
C VAL A 614 48.49 14.40 -3.25
N LYS A 615 48.69 13.17 -3.71
CA LYS A 615 47.96 12.62 -4.85
C LYS A 615 46.55 12.18 -4.41
N PRO A 616 45.55 12.24 -5.31
CA PRO A 616 44.25 11.61 -5.07
C PRO A 616 44.44 10.13 -4.76
N GLY A 617 43.74 9.63 -3.73
CA GLY A 617 43.90 8.24 -3.31
C GLY A 617 42.92 7.83 -2.21
N ALA A 618 43.12 6.64 -1.65
CA ALA A 618 42.23 6.02 -0.67
C ALA A 618 42.02 6.86 0.60
N LEU A 619 42.93 7.79 0.91
CA LEU A 619 42.86 8.66 2.08
C LEU A 619 41.89 9.85 1.91
N MET A 620 41.44 10.15 0.69
CA MET A 620 40.57 11.32 0.45
C MET A 620 39.28 11.26 1.25
N SER A 621 38.64 10.10 1.35
CA SER A 621 37.41 9.94 2.14
C SER A 621 37.64 10.29 3.62
N ILE A 622 38.79 9.89 4.18
CA ILE A 622 39.17 10.17 5.57
C ILE A 622 39.41 11.67 5.76
N ILE A 623 40.20 12.29 4.87
CA ILE A 623 40.55 13.71 4.95
C ILE A 623 39.30 14.57 4.81
N THR A 624 38.43 14.28 3.84
CA THR A 624 37.17 15.00 3.65
C THR A 624 36.29 14.91 4.90
N LYS A 625 36.18 13.74 5.54
CA LYS A 625 35.40 13.58 6.78
C LYS A 625 35.97 14.40 7.95
N GLN A 626 37.29 14.53 8.04
CA GLN A 626 37.95 15.38 9.05
C GLN A 626 37.72 16.88 8.78
N VAL A 627 37.71 17.30 7.52
CA VAL A 627 37.33 18.66 7.12
C VAL A 627 35.86 18.95 7.46
N GLU A 628 34.96 18.00 7.19
CA GLU A 628 33.55 18.11 7.57
C GLU A 628 33.39 18.21 9.10
N ALA A 629 34.10 17.38 9.87
CA ALA A 629 34.11 17.45 11.33
C ALA A 629 34.52 18.85 11.82
N TRP A 630 35.62 19.37 11.29
CA TRP A 630 36.13 20.70 11.59
C TRP A 630 35.10 21.81 11.30
N GLN A 631 34.34 21.67 10.20
CA GLN A 631 33.30 22.62 9.80
C GLN A 631 32.11 22.59 10.77
N PHE A 632 31.72 21.43 11.27
CA PHE A 632 30.59 21.28 12.21
C PHE A 632 30.91 21.74 13.63
N ASP A 633 32.18 21.64 14.03
CA ASP A 633 32.66 22.14 15.33
C ASP A 633 32.70 23.66 15.43
N ARG A 634 32.65 24.36 14.30
CA ARG A 634 32.72 25.83 14.26
C ARG A 634 31.39 26.45 13.91
N ASP A 635 31.10 27.58 14.54
CA ASP A 635 30.05 28.49 14.09
C ASP A 635 30.61 29.43 13.03
N LEU A 636 30.36 29.12 11.76
CA LEU A 636 30.84 29.90 10.62
C LEU A 636 29.86 31.00 10.20
N ARG A 637 28.74 31.23 10.91
CA ARG A 637 27.69 32.18 10.50
C ARG A 637 28.17 33.63 10.34
N ASN A 638 29.19 34.02 11.09
CA ASN A 638 29.78 35.37 11.07
C ASN A 638 31.09 35.47 10.29
N HIS A 639 31.55 34.37 9.66
CA HIS A 639 32.80 34.34 8.89
C HIS A 639 32.49 34.56 7.41
N SER A 640 33.38 35.27 6.69
CA SER A 640 33.35 35.18 5.23
C SER A 640 33.77 33.77 4.80
N ILE A 641 33.22 33.29 3.69
CA ILE A 641 33.55 31.94 3.17
C ILE A 641 35.07 31.81 2.92
N GLU A 642 35.72 32.86 2.42
CA GLU A 642 37.15 32.85 2.13
C GLU A 642 38.00 32.82 3.41
N ASP A 643 37.58 33.52 4.47
CA ASP A 643 38.27 33.48 5.76
C ASP A 643 38.17 32.07 6.38
N ALA A 644 36.97 31.49 6.37
CA ALA A 644 36.74 30.12 6.87
C ALA A 644 37.54 29.08 6.07
N LYS A 645 37.61 29.22 4.74
CA LYS A 645 38.46 28.38 3.89
C LYS A 645 39.93 28.52 4.24
N THR A 646 40.40 29.74 4.46
CA THR A 646 41.80 30.01 4.81
C THR A 646 42.16 29.38 6.15
N GLU A 647 41.31 29.55 7.17
CA GLU A 647 41.49 28.91 8.48
C GLU A 647 41.49 27.38 8.36
N CYS A 648 40.56 26.81 7.59
CA CYS A 648 40.48 25.37 7.37
C CYS A 648 41.75 24.84 6.69
N LYS A 649 42.27 25.52 5.66
CA LYS A 649 43.51 25.13 4.97
C LYS A 649 44.71 25.14 5.91
N GLN A 650 44.83 26.17 6.76
CA GLN A 650 45.90 26.26 7.75
C GLN A 650 45.82 25.13 8.79
N TRP A 651 44.63 24.89 9.33
CA TRP A 651 44.38 23.78 10.25
C TRP A 651 44.70 22.43 9.59
N LEU A 652 44.18 22.19 8.39
CA LEU A 652 44.33 20.94 7.66
C LEU A 652 45.80 20.63 7.42
N ARG A 653 46.60 21.63 7.01
CA ARG A 653 48.04 21.48 6.83
C ARG A 653 48.75 21.14 8.14
N SER A 654 48.43 21.84 9.22
CA SER A 654 49.05 21.61 10.54
C SER A 654 48.76 20.21 11.09
N GLU A 655 47.51 19.77 11.02
CA GLU A 655 47.09 18.43 11.46
C GLU A 655 47.66 17.32 10.58
N TRP A 656 47.77 17.60 9.28
CA TRP A 656 48.48 16.70 8.38
C TRP A 656 49.95 16.61 8.78
N ASP A 657 50.71 17.68 8.89
CA ASP A 657 52.15 17.56 9.14
C ASP A 657 52.49 16.84 10.47
N ARG A 658 51.62 16.92 11.49
CA ARG A 658 51.79 16.25 12.80
C ARG A 658 51.24 14.82 12.91
N GLY A 659 50.67 14.25 11.85
CA GLY A 659 50.08 12.90 11.92
C GLY A 659 48.67 12.84 12.53
N GLY A 660 48.01 13.99 12.74
CA GLY A 660 46.72 14.10 13.44
C GLY A 660 45.51 13.58 12.64
N ILE A 661 45.55 13.68 11.30
CA ILE A 661 44.47 13.22 10.39
C ILE A 661 44.65 11.76 9.99
N VAL A 662 45.87 11.40 9.59
CA VAL A 662 46.28 10.05 9.22
C VAL A 662 47.65 9.84 9.86
N PRO A 663 47.87 8.76 10.62
CA PRO A 663 49.17 8.44 11.20
C PRO A 663 50.29 8.46 10.16
N LEU A 664 51.48 8.92 10.53
CA LEU A 664 52.59 9.13 9.58
C LEU A 664 53.03 7.83 8.90
N ASP A 665 52.97 6.71 9.62
CA ASP A 665 53.25 5.35 9.17
C ASP A 665 52.20 4.82 8.18
N GLU A 666 50.94 5.22 8.32
CA GLU A 666 49.86 4.79 7.42
C GLU A 666 49.82 5.55 6.08
N ARG A 667 50.50 6.71 5.99
CA ARG A 667 50.54 7.52 4.75
C ARG A 667 51.32 6.89 3.62
N ALA A 668 52.28 6.03 3.94
CA ALA A 668 53.15 5.37 2.97
C ALA A 668 52.72 3.91 2.67
N ALA A 669 51.73 3.37 3.40
CA ALA A 669 51.54 1.93 3.55
C ALA A 669 50.43 1.28 2.70
N LYS A 670 49.91 1.95 1.64
CA LYS A 670 49.03 1.26 0.68
C LYS A 670 49.45 1.60 -0.77
N PRO A 671 50.04 0.64 -1.51
CA PRO A 671 50.19 0.77 -2.95
C PRO A 671 48.83 0.83 -3.66
#